data_AF-A0AA89CTV1-F1
#
_entry.id   AF-A0AA89CTV1-F1
#
_cell.length_a   1.000
_cell.length_b   1.000
_cell.length_c   1.000
_cell.angle_alpha   90.00
_cell.angle_beta   90.00
_cell.angle_gamma   90.00
#
_symmetry.space_group_name_H-M   'P 1'
#
loop_
_entity.id
_entity.type
_entity.pdbx_description
1 polymer ?
#
loop_
_entity_poly.entity_id
_entity_poly.type
_entity_poly.pdbx_seq_one_letter_code
_entity_poly.pdbx_strand_id
1 'polypeptide(L)'
;MKANLRLLFAIPIFFLSFSGFGQDVFWQQTTSTTSKVSGKLQKLSVLDAKTYTLNDKDFLARLENKSSSKQSQVLYFPDEDGNLMPFNVQESSVMAPELAKRYPNIKSYKGVGAADRSKSIRFSVSSKGVQSMMVDAKSSEATFMQKSDGEEYILYTRKTTDVVDADFICDTKELSLSSKNVSTARLVDDQVLRKYRVAISATGEYTAYHGGTKADALAAINATLTRINMVFETDLGVTLELVANTDAVIYTSATTDPYTGNLNTQVQSTLTSVIGAANYDIGHLLNEDTNGGDAGFIGSVCKDAQKGSAYSSGTTPEGDLFDLDFVAHEMGHQLGANHTWSFESEGTQVQAEPGSGTTIMGYAGISGVNNVASNGQDYFHYYSIKQISEYLATTSCATEIPIVNTPPSIIGLPDYSIPMGTPFVLEGNASDTDVSDILTYTWEQVDDGVVTNTTFGPTNPSGATFRSQKPSVSPSRYFPKLSSVISGNLTQSNPVVNSAWETLSTVERDLNFALTVRDNGVGGGQVVSDLMKISVVETAGPFLVLSQNTTASFEAGSSQEILWDVANTTNSTINAQLVDILLSTDGGLTFTTTLAQDVANDGAHTVLLPNVVTTQARIMVKASSNVFFAVNEANFSITSSAIVLNFSELEYFICQPSDLIIPFTYETNGGFSEEATFSVSGLPTGLTASFSPATATANGTLVDLTFSNSGAAAVGVYQLGVVATSASVTKQVSLTVSVENTSFTPVLLIAPTDAAVDAGINQVFEWQEEPSSTTYDIEIATDAAFTNVVESANVLVTTYTSLGFIPNTTYYWRVKPKNNCGEGVFGNAFSFTTTNIDCKIVSAKSLPITISSSGSPTISSTISFIEDLPLSDVNVTLDLTHSYLADLTITLTSPEGTTVVLMANSCGENRNVNATFDQSASSFVCGTNPAISGLVKPLGSLNAFNGESSKGDWVLTISDGAGGDGGSLNGFSLELCVEGLFRPDADNDGVFDDGDDMCLGTPEGLEVDTQGCPLYYFEPSNFEVALNSESCRTNDDGAIAITANTSLAYTIAVTGNGVDETSNFTTTYTLGDLASGAYEVCITGTDGVLTYEEYCFDAVVTQPDNLEVFAVLSDDGKNVDLNLLGAEEYIVRLNGVAQTVTSPSYKVALANGVNTLKVETNLPCQGSFEMEYIVLDKPFVYPNPASDKVQIFTGIVTTNNVVNIFALNGRLVKTSTIAEGTTELTISVNDLPSGVYLLKLQSDHLTETFKLIKQ
;
A
#
# COMPACT_ATOMS: atom_id res chain seq x y z
N MET A 1 -93.91 -17.87 -25.63
CA MET A 1 -93.98 -18.25 -24.20
C MET A 1 -92.93 -17.44 -23.46
N LYS A 2 -93.28 -16.85 -22.31
CA LYS A 2 -92.55 -15.80 -21.58
C LYS A 2 -91.12 -16.20 -21.18
N ALA A 3 -90.13 -15.36 -21.48
CA ALA A 3 -88.79 -15.40 -20.87
C ALA A 3 -88.52 -14.06 -20.17
N ASN A 4 -87.98 -14.14 -18.95
CA ASN A 4 -88.07 -13.13 -17.90
C ASN A 4 -87.06 -11.98 -18.04
N LEU A 5 -87.61 -10.77 -17.89
CA LEU A 5 -87.01 -9.45 -18.01
C LEU A 5 -86.35 -8.99 -16.69
N ARG A 6 -85.35 -9.71 -16.17
CA ARG A 6 -84.62 -9.30 -14.94
C ARG A 6 -83.09 -9.18 -15.05
N LEU A 7 -82.49 -9.47 -16.21
CA LEU A 7 -81.02 -9.44 -16.37
C LEU A 7 -80.46 -8.17 -17.06
N LEU A 8 -81.30 -7.18 -17.39
CA LEU A 8 -80.87 -6.03 -18.21
C LEU A 8 -80.46 -4.77 -17.43
N PHE A 9 -80.51 -4.79 -16.09
CA PHE A 9 -80.17 -3.61 -15.25
C PHE A 9 -78.95 -3.80 -14.32
N ALA A 10 -78.26 -4.95 -14.35
CA ALA A 10 -77.10 -5.19 -13.48
C ALA A 10 -75.74 -4.80 -14.13
N ILE A 11 -75.67 -4.75 -15.46
CA ILE A 11 -74.41 -4.48 -16.18
C ILE A 11 -74.01 -2.99 -16.17
N PRO A 12 -74.93 -2.00 -16.18
CA PRO A 12 -74.51 -0.58 -16.09
C PRO A 12 -74.03 -0.18 -14.68
N ILE A 13 -74.46 -0.88 -13.63
CA ILE A 13 -74.10 -0.55 -12.24
C ILE A 13 -72.71 -1.06 -11.87
N PHE A 14 -72.26 -2.19 -12.44
CA PHE A 14 -70.90 -2.70 -12.23
C PHE A 14 -69.83 -1.89 -12.99
N PHE A 15 -70.20 -1.23 -14.09
CA PHE A 15 -69.31 -0.32 -14.83
C PHE A 15 -69.34 1.14 -14.34
N LEU A 16 -70.32 1.53 -13.52
CA LEU A 16 -70.35 2.85 -12.87
C LEU A 16 -69.60 2.90 -11.53
N SER A 17 -69.19 1.75 -10.98
CA SER A 17 -68.29 1.67 -9.81
C SER A 17 -66.79 1.72 -10.16
N PHE A 18 -66.45 1.79 -11.46
CA PHE A 18 -65.09 2.01 -11.97
C PHE A 18 -64.90 3.42 -12.56
N SER A 19 -65.73 4.40 -12.17
CA SER A 19 -65.41 5.81 -12.42
C SER A 19 -64.23 6.21 -11.52
N GLY A 20 -63.09 6.44 -12.16
CA GLY A 20 -61.77 6.48 -11.56
C GLY A 20 -61.58 7.49 -10.43
N PHE A 21 -60.83 7.05 -9.43
CA PHE A 21 -59.86 7.94 -8.81
C PHE A 21 -58.83 8.27 -9.90
N GLY A 22 -59.01 9.39 -10.58
CA GLY A 22 -57.94 9.95 -11.39
C GLY A 22 -56.75 10.20 -10.46
N GLN A 23 -55.60 9.62 -10.75
CA GLN A 23 -54.35 10.12 -10.19
C GLN A 23 -54.23 11.57 -10.69
N ASP A 24 -54.12 12.54 -9.77
CA ASP A 24 -53.82 13.93 -10.13
C ASP A 24 -52.37 13.96 -10.64
N VAL A 25 -52.17 13.77 -11.96
CA VAL A 25 -50.85 13.76 -12.60
C VAL A 25 -50.43 15.20 -12.90
N PHE A 26 -49.57 15.77 -12.05
CA PHE A 26 -49.03 17.13 -12.20
C PHE A 26 -47.80 17.19 -13.11
N TRP A 27 -46.96 16.15 -13.04
CA TRP A 27 -45.70 16.05 -13.78
C TRP A 27 -45.88 15.20 -15.03
N GLN A 28 -45.42 15.71 -16.17
CA GLN A 28 -45.44 14.98 -17.43
C GLN A 28 -44.01 14.89 -17.98
N GLN A 29 -43.50 13.67 -18.15
CA GLN A 29 -42.19 13.46 -18.75
C GLN A 29 -42.20 13.91 -20.22
N THR A 30 -41.18 14.64 -20.62
CA THR A 30 -40.97 15.11 -21.98
C THR A 30 -39.67 14.56 -22.54
N THR A 31 -39.52 14.55 -23.86
CA THR A 31 -38.25 14.27 -24.55
C THR A 31 -37.71 15.60 -25.08
N SER A 32 -36.90 16.31 -24.30
CA SER A 32 -36.34 17.60 -24.76
C SER A 32 -35.09 17.37 -25.60
N THR A 33 -35.06 17.97 -26.79
CA THR A 33 -33.89 18.01 -27.71
C THR A 33 -33.33 19.44 -27.83
N THR A 34 -33.62 20.32 -26.85
CA THR A 34 -33.32 21.75 -26.96
C THR A 34 -31.91 22.11 -26.49
N SER A 35 -31.26 23.05 -27.20
CA SER A 35 -29.93 23.57 -26.83
C SER A 35 -29.89 24.30 -25.49
N LYS A 36 -31.05 24.76 -25.00
CA LYS A 36 -31.17 25.47 -23.71
C LYS A 36 -31.10 24.54 -22.51
N VAL A 37 -31.75 23.37 -22.57
CA VAL A 37 -31.59 22.32 -21.55
C VAL A 37 -30.13 21.88 -21.48
N SER A 38 -29.47 21.70 -22.64
CA SER A 38 -28.03 21.42 -22.70
C SER A 38 -27.19 22.53 -22.04
N GLY A 39 -27.53 23.80 -22.23
CA GLY A 39 -26.86 24.91 -21.54
C GLY A 39 -27.07 24.95 -20.02
N LYS A 40 -28.26 24.60 -19.53
CA LYS A 40 -28.54 24.50 -18.08
C LYS A 40 -27.80 23.33 -17.45
N LEU A 41 -27.79 22.17 -18.11
CA LEU A 41 -27.03 21.00 -17.68
C LEU A 41 -25.53 21.30 -17.59
N GLN A 42 -24.98 22.02 -18.58
CA GLN A 42 -23.59 22.45 -18.55
C GLN A 42 -23.29 23.41 -17.39
N LYS A 43 -24.19 24.36 -17.07
CA LYS A 43 -24.01 25.27 -15.93
C LYS A 43 -24.03 24.57 -14.58
N LEU A 44 -24.87 23.55 -14.46
CA LEU A 44 -25.02 22.76 -13.24
C LEU A 44 -24.02 21.60 -13.16
N SER A 45 -23.19 21.42 -14.18
CA SER A 45 -22.25 20.32 -14.30
C SER A 45 -22.92 18.93 -14.22
N VAL A 46 -24.11 18.79 -14.82
CA VAL A 46 -24.89 17.54 -14.87
C VAL A 46 -24.80 16.93 -16.27
N LEU A 47 -24.42 15.66 -16.40
CA LEU A 47 -24.35 14.98 -17.71
C LEU A 47 -25.69 14.41 -18.18
N ASP A 48 -26.40 13.71 -17.29
CA ASP A 48 -27.65 13.02 -17.60
C ASP A 48 -28.81 13.51 -16.73
N ALA A 49 -29.93 13.88 -17.36
CA ALA A 49 -31.15 14.28 -16.68
C ALA A 49 -32.41 13.84 -17.43
N LYS A 50 -33.48 13.59 -16.70
CA LYS A 50 -34.83 13.41 -17.26
C LYS A 50 -35.56 14.75 -17.27
N THR A 51 -36.27 15.04 -18.37
CA THR A 51 -37.04 16.29 -18.51
C THR A 51 -38.52 16.11 -18.24
N TYR A 52 -39.12 17.10 -17.55
CA TYR A 52 -40.54 17.13 -17.21
C TYR A 52 -41.15 18.50 -17.47
N THR A 53 -42.47 18.56 -17.64
CA THR A 53 -43.27 19.78 -17.50
C THR A 53 -44.21 19.65 -16.30
N LEU A 54 -44.55 20.79 -15.69
CA LEU A 54 -45.43 20.86 -14.52
C LEU A 54 -46.73 21.57 -14.89
N ASN A 55 -47.87 20.98 -14.55
CA ASN A 55 -49.14 21.70 -14.51
C ASN A 55 -49.22 22.55 -13.23
N ASP A 56 -48.58 23.72 -13.27
CA ASP A 56 -48.43 24.64 -12.14
C ASP A 56 -49.78 24.98 -11.49
N LYS A 57 -50.84 25.14 -12.29
CA LYS A 57 -52.16 25.55 -11.80
C LYS A 57 -52.79 24.49 -10.90
N ASP A 58 -52.82 23.24 -11.35
CA ASP A 58 -53.42 22.15 -10.59
C ASP A 58 -52.54 21.74 -9.40
N PHE A 59 -51.22 21.82 -9.56
CA PHE A 59 -50.25 21.60 -8.47
C PHE A 59 -50.42 22.61 -7.33
N LEU A 60 -50.48 23.91 -7.65
CA LEU A 60 -50.70 24.97 -6.66
C LEU A 60 -52.09 24.88 -6.03
N ALA A 61 -53.13 24.60 -6.83
CA ALA A 61 -54.48 24.42 -6.30
C ALA A 61 -54.57 23.27 -5.30
N ARG A 62 -53.80 22.19 -5.51
CA ARG A 62 -53.72 21.05 -4.57
C ARG A 62 -53.05 21.45 -3.25
N LEU A 63 -51.97 22.23 -3.31
CA LEU A 63 -51.28 22.78 -2.13
C LEU A 63 -52.17 23.74 -1.32
N GLU A 64 -52.98 24.55 -1.99
CA GLU A 64 -53.87 25.53 -1.34
C GLU A 64 -55.14 24.92 -0.73
N ASN A 65 -55.51 23.69 -1.11
CA ASN A 65 -56.77 23.07 -0.73
C ASN A 65 -56.80 22.69 0.76
N LYS A 66 -57.24 23.64 1.60
CA LYS A 66 -57.55 23.43 3.03
C LYS A 66 -58.95 22.80 3.17
N SER A 67 -59.07 21.49 2.96
CA SER A 67 -60.27 20.79 3.43
C SER A 67 -60.27 20.71 4.96
N SER A 68 -61.40 21.00 5.58
CA SER A 68 -61.67 21.02 7.03
C SER A 68 -61.62 19.65 7.72
N SER A 69 -60.92 18.66 7.15
CA SER A 69 -60.68 17.34 7.73
C SER A 69 -59.18 17.13 7.92
N LYS A 70 -58.78 16.54 9.05
CA LYS A 70 -57.41 16.13 9.42
C LYS A 70 -56.77 15.09 8.46
N GLN A 71 -56.84 15.28 7.14
CA GLN A 71 -56.20 14.41 6.14
C GLN A 71 -54.95 15.09 5.58
N SER A 72 -53.86 14.32 5.49
CA SER A 72 -52.59 14.72 4.90
C SER A 72 -52.77 15.12 3.42
N GLN A 73 -52.11 16.21 3.00
CA GLN A 73 -52.07 16.59 1.59
C GLN A 73 -51.12 15.65 0.86
N VAL A 74 -51.63 14.90 -0.11
CA VAL A 74 -50.81 14.00 -0.94
C VAL A 74 -50.44 14.68 -2.25
N LEU A 75 -49.14 14.74 -2.57
CA LEU A 75 -48.58 15.18 -3.85
C LEU A 75 -47.74 14.07 -4.48
N TYR A 76 -47.61 14.12 -5.80
CA TYR A 76 -46.81 13.14 -6.56
C TYR A 76 -45.54 13.80 -7.10
N PHE A 77 -44.39 13.15 -6.93
CA PHE A 77 -43.11 13.58 -7.49
C PHE A 77 -42.43 12.40 -8.20
N PRO A 78 -41.77 12.61 -9.35
CA PRO A 78 -40.95 11.57 -9.98
C PRO A 78 -39.75 11.22 -9.09
N ASP A 79 -39.49 9.93 -8.94
CA ASP A 79 -38.25 9.40 -8.36
C ASP A 79 -37.12 9.31 -9.41
N GLU A 80 -35.94 8.80 -9.05
CA GLU A 80 -34.77 8.65 -9.92
C GLU A 80 -35.07 7.91 -11.23
N ASP A 81 -36.01 6.96 -11.19
CA ASP A 81 -36.47 6.17 -12.32
C ASP A 81 -37.58 6.86 -13.12
N GLY A 82 -38.13 7.95 -12.60
CA GLY A 82 -39.21 8.74 -13.21
C GLY A 82 -40.60 8.24 -12.84
N ASN A 83 -40.70 7.32 -11.88
CA ASN A 83 -41.97 6.85 -11.37
C ASN A 83 -42.57 7.89 -10.41
N LEU A 84 -43.86 8.19 -10.58
CA LEU A 84 -44.55 9.16 -9.73
C LEU A 84 -44.90 8.56 -8.35
N MET A 85 -44.25 9.06 -7.32
CA MET A 85 -44.39 8.60 -5.93
C MET A 85 -45.24 9.55 -5.09
N PRO A 86 -46.21 9.04 -4.29
CA PRO A 86 -47.04 9.87 -3.42
C PRO A 86 -46.32 10.26 -2.13
N PHE A 87 -46.36 11.53 -1.76
CA PHE A 87 -45.81 12.09 -0.52
C PHE A 87 -46.89 12.78 0.30
N ASN A 88 -46.94 12.49 1.60
CA ASN A 88 -47.67 13.28 2.57
C ASN A 88 -46.86 14.55 2.86
N VAL A 89 -47.32 15.69 2.37
CA VAL A 89 -46.60 16.96 2.46
C VAL A 89 -47.23 17.89 3.50
N GLN A 90 -46.40 18.70 4.13
CA GLN A 90 -46.81 19.80 5.00
C GLN A 90 -45.92 21.02 4.76
N GLU A 91 -46.50 22.21 4.95
CA GLU A 91 -45.74 23.46 4.90
C GLU A 91 -44.71 23.47 6.02
N SER A 92 -43.46 23.77 5.67
CA SER A 92 -42.32 23.89 6.55
C SER A 92 -41.53 25.11 6.12
N SER A 93 -42.14 26.28 6.32
CA SER A 93 -41.57 27.55 5.87
C SER A 93 -40.20 27.77 6.49
N VAL A 94 -39.22 28.13 5.66
CA VAL A 94 -37.89 28.59 6.10
C VAL A 94 -37.87 30.10 6.32
N MET A 95 -39.01 30.78 6.25
CA MET A 95 -39.14 32.22 6.50
C MET A 95 -39.90 32.48 7.79
N ALA A 96 -39.41 33.44 8.59
CA ALA A 96 -40.17 33.99 9.70
C ALA A 96 -41.56 34.45 9.23
N PRO A 97 -42.61 34.34 10.09
CA PRO A 97 -43.99 34.62 9.71
C PRO A 97 -44.22 35.98 9.06
N GLU A 98 -43.51 37.02 9.51
CA GLU A 98 -43.61 38.38 8.98
C GLU A 98 -43.03 38.51 7.57
N LEU A 99 -41.95 37.78 7.28
CA LEU A 99 -41.34 37.76 5.94
C LEU A 99 -42.20 36.95 4.98
N ALA A 100 -42.67 35.77 5.40
CA ALA A 100 -43.60 34.95 4.63
C ALA A 100 -44.90 35.69 4.27
N LYS A 101 -45.39 36.56 5.16
CA LYS A 101 -46.56 37.41 4.90
C LYS A 101 -46.30 38.49 3.83
N ARG A 102 -45.06 39.01 3.74
CA ARG A 102 -44.67 39.97 2.69
C ARG A 102 -44.46 39.30 1.33
N TYR A 103 -43.99 38.05 1.35
CA TYR A 103 -43.72 37.26 0.14
C TYR A 103 -44.54 35.96 0.12
N PRO A 104 -45.89 36.04 0.05
CA PRO A 104 -46.78 34.87 0.22
C PRO A 104 -46.68 33.81 -0.89
N ASN A 105 -46.03 34.16 -2.00
CA ASN A 105 -45.82 33.27 -3.14
C ASN A 105 -44.52 32.47 -3.06
N ILE A 106 -43.69 32.70 -2.04
CA ILE A 106 -42.46 31.93 -1.77
C ILE A 106 -42.76 31.01 -0.59
N LYS A 107 -42.67 29.71 -0.79
CA LYS A 107 -43.02 28.70 0.23
C LYS A 107 -42.06 27.53 0.21
N SER A 108 -41.99 26.83 1.34
CA SER A 108 -41.20 25.61 1.51
C SER A 108 -42.00 24.53 2.21
N TYR A 109 -41.76 23.30 1.81
CA TYR A 109 -42.51 22.13 2.25
C TYR A 109 -41.56 20.99 2.56
N LYS A 110 -42.01 20.11 3.46
CA LYS A 110 -41.40 18.80 3.68
C LYS A 110 -42.45 17.72 3.54
N GLY A 111 -42.02 16.52 3.17
CA GLY A 111 -42.90 15.38 3.05
C GLY A 111 -42.20 14.05 3.26
N VAL A 112 -43.02 13.05 3.58
CA VAL A 112 -42.61 11.64 3.74
C VAL A 112 -43.47 10.81 2.80
N GLY A 113 -42.89 9.79 2.18
CA GLY A 113 -43.61 8.93 1.24
C GLY A 113 -44.85 8.32 1.90
N ALA A 114 -45.99 8.46 1.23
CA ALA A 114 -47.27 8.01 1.76
C ALA A 114 -47.40 6.49 1.75
N ALA A 115 -46.72 5.83 0.82
CA ALA A 115 -46.63 4.37 0.70
C ALA A 115 -45.29 3.80 1.16
N ASP A 116 -44.21 4.60 1.13
CA ASP A 116 -42.86 4.19 1.52
C ASP A 116 -42.20 5.25 2.40
N ARG A 117 -42.02 4.95 3.68
CA ARG A 117 -41.43 5.88 4.65
C ARG A 117 -39.93 6.03 4.52
N SER A 118 -39.23 5.20 3.72
CA SER A 118 -37.80 5.40 3.43
C SER A 118 -37.54 6.62 2.56
N LYS A 119 -38.56 7.12 1.85
CA LYS A 119 -38.46 8.29 0.97
C LYS A 119 -38.91 9.54 1.69
N SER A 120 -38.05 10.54 1.70
CA SER A 120 -38.31 11.88 2.25
C SER A 120 -38.05 12.94 1.17
N ILE A 121 -38.79 14.04 1.22
CA ILE A 121 -38.67 15.12 0.25
C ILE A 121 -38.74 16.48 0.92
N ARG A 122 -37.89 17.40 0.47
CA ARG A 122 -38.06 18.84 0.71
C ARG A 122 -38.14 19.56 -0.60
N PHE A 123 -39.05 20.53 -0.69
CA PHE A 123 -39.19 21.33 -1.90
C PHE A 123 -39.64 22.75 -1.61
N SER A 124 -39.16 23.67 -2.44
CA SER A 124 -39.58 25.07 -2.46
C SER A 124 -40.46 25.35 -3.65
N VAL A 125 -41.36 26.33 -3.50
CA VAL A 125 -42.27 26.78 -4.55
C VAL A 125 -42.23 28.31 -4.61
N SER A 126 -41.96 28.86 -5.79
CA SER A 126 -41.89 30.32 -6.01
C SER A 126 -42.27 30.72 -7.43
N SER A 127 -42.15 32.01 -7.77
CA SER A 127 -42.20 32.50 -9.16
C SER A 127 -41.16 31.85 -10.07
N LYS A 128 -40.07 31.34 -9.49
CA LYS A 128 -39.01 30.61 -10.21
C LYS A 128 -39.32 29.13 -10.43
N GLY A 129 -40.49 28.65 -9.97
CA GLY A 129 -40.92 27.25 -10.09
C GLY A 129 -40.68 26.44 -8.83
N VAL A 130 -40.67 25.11 -9.01
CA VAL A 130 -40.42 24.12 -7.95
C VAL A 130 -38.96 23.69 -7.95
N GLN A 131 -38.32 23.66 -6.77
CA GLN A 131 -37.04 22.99 -6.59
C GLN A 131 -37.16 21.96 -5.47
N SER A 132 -36.68 20.73 -5.70
CA SER A 132 -36.78 19.66 -4.71
C SER A 132 -35.49 18.88 -4.52
N MET A 133 -35.34 18.31 -3.33
CA MET A 133 -34.41 17.24 -3.00
C MET A 133 -35.24 16.10 -2.40
N MET A 134 -35.11 14.92 -2.97
CA MET A 134 -35.70 13.68 -2.46
C MET A 134 -34.56 12.76 -2.04
N VAL A 135 -34.63 12.19 -0.85
CA VAL A 135 -33.68 11.18 -0.34
C VAL A 135 -34.43 9.88 -0.16
N ASP A 136 -33.86 8.79 -0.66
CA ASP A 136 -34.33 7.43 -0.38
C ASP A 136 -33.29 6.68 0.47
N ALA A 137 -33.64 6.41 1.72
CA ALA A 137 -32.77 5.69 2.64
C ALA A 137 -32.40 4.28 2.12
N LYS A 138 -33.25 3.63 1.31
CA LYS A 138 -32.97 2.28 0.79
C LYS A 138 -31.94 2.25 -0.32
N SER A 139 -32.01 3.19 -1.27
CA SER A 139 -31.03 3.28 -2.36
C SER A 139 -29.79 4.09 -1.96
N SER A 140 -29.86 4.82 -0.84
CA SER A 140 -28.81 5.77 -0.40
C SER A 140 -28.60 6.90 -1.42
N GLU A 141 -29.59 7.18 -2.27
CA GLU A 141 -29.48 8.19 -3.32
C GLU A 141 -30.36 9.40 -3.08
N ALA A 142 -29.84 10.55 -3.54
CA ALA A 142 -30.54 11.81 -3.57
C ALA A 142 -30.88 12.21 -5.00
N THR A 143 -32.14 12.57 -5.21
CA THR A 143 -32.67 13.03 -6.50
C THR A 143 -33.04 14.50 -6.41
N PHE A 144 -32.56 15.28 -7.37
CA PHE A 144 -32.76 16.72 -7.44
C PHE A 144 -33.67 17.07 -8.59
N MET A 145 -34.56 18.03 -8.36
CA MET A 145 -35.40 18.59 -9.41
C MET A 145 -35.37 20.09 -9.36
N GLN A 146 -35.23 20.71 -10.53
CA GLN A 146 -35.27 22.17 -10.64
C GLN A 146 -35.66 22.61 -12.04
N LYS A 147 -36.16 23.84 -12.10
CA LYS A 147 -36.61 24.44 -13.36
C LYS A 147 -35.42 24.74 -14.27
N SER A 148 -35.56 24.36 -15.54
CA SER A 148 -34.68 24.77 -16.63
C SER A 148 -35.22 26.05 -17.28
N ASP A 149 -34.86 26.33 -18.52
CA ASP A 149 -35.42 27.45 -19.28
C ASP A 149 -36.86 27.16 -19.74
N GLY A 150 -37.80 28.09 -19.48
CA GLY A 150 -39.18 28.00 -19.96
C GLY A 150 -40.13 27.29 -18.98
N GLU A 151 -40.87 26.28 -19.44
CA GLU A 151 -41.80 25.46 -18.63
C GLU A 151 -41.23 24.07 -18.29
N GLU A 152 -39.96 23.81 -18.65
CA GLU A 152 -39.30 22.51 -18.46
C GLU A 152 -38.56 22.45 -17.11
N TYR A 153 -38.54 21.25 -16.52
CA TYR A 153 -37.81 20.87 -15.32
C TYR A 153 -36.85 19.74 -15.64
N ILE A 154 -35.70 19.74 -14.98
CA ILE A 154 -34.73 18.66 -15.03
C ILE A 154 -34.75 17.88 -13.72
N LEU A 155 -34.66 16.56 -13.83
CA LEU A 155 -34.55 15.61 -12.74
C LEU A 155 -33.23 14.85 -12.90
N TYR A 156 -32.38 14.90 -11.89
CA TYR A 156 -31.04 14.32 -11.96
C TYR A 156 -30.56 13.85 -10.59
N THR A 157 -29.47 13.07 -10.61
CA THR A 157 -28.79 12.52 -9.43
C THR A 157 -27.32 12.90 -9.50
N ARG A 158 -26.65 13.06 -8.35
CA ARG A 158 -25.19 13.22 -8.29
C ARG A 158 -24.50 11.90 -8.64
N LYS A 159 -24.30 11.60 -9.93
CA LYS A 159 -23.52 10.41 -10.31
C LYS A 159 -22.03 10.74 -10.34
N THR A 160 -21.23 9.80 -9.86
CA THR A 160 -19.79 9.98 -9.65
C THR A 160 -19.00 10.17 -10.95
N THR A 161 -19.51 9.77 -12.12
CA THR A 161 -18.79 9.90 -13.40
C THR A 161 -18.65 11.33 -13.95
N ASP A 162 -19.26 12.31 -13.30
CA ASP A 162 -19.42 13.67 -13.83
C ASP A 162 -18.24 14.51 -13.32
N VAL A 163 -17.11 14.48 -14.03
CA VAL A 163 -15.91 15.27 -13.68
C VAL A 163 -16.24 16.76 -13.77
N VAL A 164 -16.29 17.42 -12.63
CA VAL A 164 -16.42 18.88 -12.53
C VAL A 164 -15.05 19.44 -12.15
N ASP A 165 -14.50 20.30 -13.01
CA ASP A 165 -13.34 21.12 -12.70
C ASP A 165 -13.88 22.40 -12.05
N ALA A 166 -14.17 22.32 -10.75
CA ALA A 166 -14.62 23.47 -9.97
C ALA A 166 -13.44 23.98 -9.12
N ASP A 167 -12.96 25.20 -9.40
CA ASP A 167 -11.96 25.85 -8.56
C ASP A 167 -12.64 26.46 -7.31
N PHE A 168 -13.07 25.66 -6.34
CA PHE A 168 -13.52 26.20 -5.04
C PHE A 168 -12.31 26.41 -4.12
N ILE A 169 -12.25 27.57 -3.46
CA ILE A 169 -11.23 27.90 -2.45
C ILE A 169 -11.95 28.32 -1.18
N CYS A 170 -11.71 27.61 -0.07
CA CYS A 170 -12.16 28.02 1.27
C CYS A 170 -11.00 28.72 1.99
N ASP A 171 -11.23 29.97 2.40
CA ASP A 171 -10.23 30.81 3.10
C ASP A 171 -10.38 30.77 4.65
N THR A 172 -11.28 29.91 5.16
CA THR A 172 -11.60 29.81 6.60
C THR A 172 -10.40 29.37 7.42
N LYS A 173 -10.09 30.11 8.50
CA LYS A 173 -9.01 29.73 9.44
C LYS A 173 -9.47 28.78 10.53
N GLU A 174 -8.60 27.84 10.87
CA GLU A 174 -8.81 26.73 11.79
C GLU A 174 -9.11 27.12 13.26
N LEU A 175 -9.76 26.20 13.97
CA LEU A 175 -9.95 26.26 15.43
C LEU A 175 -9.54 24.92 16.06
N SER A 176 -8.49 24.93 16.89
CA SER A 176 -8.08 23.77 17.68
C SER A 176 -9.07 23.55 18.84
N LEU A 177 -10.03 22.64 18.63
CA LEU A 177 -10.84 22.07 19.71
C LEU A 177 -10.27 20.69 20.04
N SER A 178 -9.74 20.53 21.26
CA SER A 178 -9.28 19.22 21.75
C SER A 178 -10.47 18.27 21.89
N SER A 179 -10.55 17.25 21.03
CA SER A 179 -11.55 16.20 21.15
C SER A 179 -11.19 15.28 22.33
N LYS A 180 -12.18 14.88 23.14
CA LYS A 180 -12.01 13.78 24.11
C LYS A 180 -12.47 12.48 23.45
N ASN A 181 -11.66 11.44 23.58
CA ASN A 181 -12.01 10.08 23.18
C ASN A 181 -13.02 9.51 24.19
N VAL A 182 -14.28 9.38 23.76
CA VAL A 182 -15.33 8.65 24.47
C VAL A 182 -15.75 7.51 23.54
N SER A 183 -15.75 6.27 24.04
CA SER A 183 -15.99 5.06 23.22
C SER A 183 -17.39 5.04 22.59
N THR A 184 -18.42 5.47 23.32
CA THR A 184 -19.77 5.69 22.79
C THR A 184 -20.06 7.19 22.75
N ALA A 185 -19.95 7.81 21.56
CA ALA A 185 -20.35 9.20 21.39
C ALA A 185 -21.84 9.25 21.04
N ARG A 186 -22.63 9.79 21.98
CA ARG A 186 -24.00 10.20 21.70
C ARG A 186 -23.94 11.54 20.98
N LEU A 187 -24.14 11.52 19.67
CA LEU A 187 -23.91 12.68 18.83
C LEU A 187 -25.11 13.62 18.89
N VAL A 188 -26.31 13.16 18.54
CA VAL A 188 -27.55 13.94 18.60
C VAL A 188 -28.61 13.06 19.27
N ASP A 189 -28.74 13.14 20.59
CA ASP A 189 -29.57 12.22 21.39
C ASP A 189 -30.49 12.90 22.43
N ASP A 190 -30.55 14.22 22.42
CA ASP A 190 -31.25 15.00 23.44
C ASP A 190 -32.74 15.22 23.14
N GLN A 191 -33.23 14.66 22.03
CA GLN A 191 -34.62 14.79 21.56
C GLN A 191 -35.04 16.25 21.36
N VAL A 192 -34.12 17.06 20.83
CA VAL A 192 -34.37 18.47 20.52
C VAL A 192 -34.04 18.78 19.06
N LEU A 193 -35.00 19.40 18.37
CA LEU A 193 -34.75 20.11 17.11
C LEU A 193 -34.36 21.56 17.42
N ARG A 194 -33.12 21.94 17.14
CA ARG A 194 -32.60 23.31 17.36
C ARG A 194 -32.92 24.19 16.17
N LYS A 195 -33.78 25.19 16.37
CA LYS A 195 -34.08 26.20 15.35
C LYS A 195 -33.18 27.43 15.53
N TYR A 196 -32.38 27.72 14.52
CA TYR A 196 -31.54 28.93 14.46
C TYR A 196 -32.13 29.97 13.52
N ARG A 197 -32.15 31.23 13.96
CA ARG A 197 -32.54 32.37 13.13
C ARG A 197 -31.36 32.77 12.26
N VAL A 198 -31.51 32.68 10.95
CA VAL A 198 -30.46 33.00 9.99
C VAL A 198 -30.75 34.31 9.25
N ALA A 199 -29.76 35.18 9.15
CA ALA A 199 -29.80 36.39 8.33
C ALA A 199 -28.90 36.23 7.11
N ILE A 200 -29.51 36.02 5.94
CA ILE A 200 -28.78 35.84 4.68
C ILE A 200 -28.80 37.15 3.90
N SER A 201 -27.62 37.73 3.68
CA SER A 201 -27.43 38.86 2.79
C SER A 201 -27.14 38.39 1.36
N ALA A 202 -27.42 39.22 0.37
CA ALA A 202 -27.12 38.92 -1.03
C ALA A 202 -26.56 40.14 -1.76
N THR A 203 -25.47 39.94 -2.51
CA THR A 203 -24.86 40.98 -3.34
C THR A 203 -25.77 41.41 -4.49
N GLY A 204 -25.46 42.56 -5.08
CA GLY A 204 -26.14 43.05 -6.27
C GLY A 204 -26.01 42.10 -7.45
N GLU A 205 -24.85 41.45 -7.58
CA GLU A 205 -24.47 40.45 -8.57
C GLU A 205 -25.32 39.19 -8.41
N TYR A 206 -25.37 38.61 -7.20
CA TYR A 206 -26.24 37.46 -6.90
C TYR A 206 -27.71 37.77 -7.21
N THR A 207 -28.16 38.96 -6.82
CA THR A 207 -29.54 39.37 -7.08
C THR A 207 -29.80 39.55 -8.58
N ALA A 208 -28.85 40.11 -9.33
CA ALA A 208 -28.93 40.24 -10.78
C ALA A 208 -29.00 38.87 -11.47
N TYR A 209 -28.16 37.92 -11.06
CA TYR A 209 -28.17 36.54 -11.55
C TYR A 209 -29.56 35.90 -11.41
N HIS A 210 -30.20 36.10 -10.26
CA HIS A 210 -31.48 35.47 -9.97
C HIS A 210 -32.72 36.18 -10.56
N GLY A 211 -32.58 37.33 -11.21
CA GLY A 211 -33.70 38.05 -11.86
C GLY A 211 -33.73 39.56 -11.59
N GLY A 212 -32.81 40.07 -10.77
CA GLY A 212 -32.63 41.49 -10.48
C GLY A 212 -33.58 42.07 -9.44
N THR A 213 -34.47 41.26 -8.85
CA THR A 213 -35.41 41.71 -7.82
C THR A 213 -35.14 41.03 -6.48
N LYS A 214 -35.49 41.72 -5.38
CA LYS A 214 -35.41 41.13 -4.04
C LYS A 214 -36.25 39.86 -3.89
N ALA A 215 -37.39 39.79 -4.57
CA ALA A 215 -38.27 38.63 -4.50
C ALA A 215 -37.63 37.41 -5.16
N ASP A 216 -36.94 37.58 -6.29
CA ASP A 216 -36.31 36.47 -7.00
C ASP A 216 -35.04 35.97 -6.28
N ALA A 217 -34.24 36.89 -5.73
CA ALA A 217 -33.11 36.52 -4.87
C ALA A 217 -33.59 35.80 -3.60
N LEU A 218 -34.65 36.31 -2.95
CA LEU A 218 -35.23 35.66 -1.78
C LEU A 218 -35.80 34.27 -2.10
N ALA A 219 -36.37 34.08 -3.29
CA ALA A 219 -36.85 32.77 -3.74
C ALA A 219 -35.70 31.76 -3.90
N ALA A 220 -34.54 32.21 -4.40
CA ALA A 220 -33.33 31.39 -4.49
C ALA A 220 -32.77 31.04 -3.10
N ILE A 221 -32.61 32.03 -2.21
CA ILE A 221 -32.19 31.82 -0.81
C ILE A 221 -33.11 30.82 -0.10
N ASN A 222 -34.42 30.96 -0.30
CA ASN A 222 -35.42 30.04 0.25
C ASN A 222 -35.22 28.62 -0.27
N ALA A 223 -34.88 28.44 -1.55
CA ALA A 223 -34.62 27.12 -2.12
C ALA A 223 -33.35 26.49 -1.54
N THR A 224 -32.25 27.25 -1.44
CA THR A 224 -30.98 26.82 -0.82
C THR A 224 -31.20 26.34 0.62
N LEU A 225 -31.81 27.15 1.48
CA LEU A 225 -32.09 26.76 2.86
C LEU A 225 -33.06 25.58 2.98
N THR A 226 -34.00 25.45 2.03
CA THR A 226 -34.91 24.30 2.01
C THR A 226 -34.16 23.01 1.76
N ARG A 227 -33.13 23.02 0.90
CA ARG A 227 -32.28 21.87 0.63
C ARG A 227 -31.35 21.57 1.80
N ILE A 228 -30.65 22.57 2.33
CA ILE A 228 -29.71 22.41 3.46
C ILE A 228 -30.41 21.84 4.70
N ASN A 229 -31.63 22.31 5.01
CA ASN A 229 -32.42 21.77 6.13
C ASN A 229 -32.80 20.29 5.96
N MET A 230 -32.65 19.68 4.78
CA MET A 230 -32.80 18.23 4.62
C MET A 230 -31.68 17.48 5.36
N VAL A 231 -30.44 17.90 5.14
CA VAL A 231 -29.25 17.27 5.75
C VAL A 231 -29.11 17.69 7.21
N PHE A 232 -29.27 18.98 7.52
CA PHE A 232 -29.05 19.51 8.88
C PHE A 232 -30.07 18.96 9.89
N GLU A 233 -31.33 18.74 9.47
CA GLU A 233 -32.32 18.12 10.36
C GLU A 233 -32.03 16.64 10.58
N THR A 234 -31.41 15.95 9.61
CA THR A 234 -31.12 14.51 9.68
C THR A 234 -29.86 14.22 10.50
N ASP A 235 -28.76 14.92 10.21
CA ASP A 235 -27.45 14.63 10.81
C ASP A 235 -27.21 15.41 12.12
N LEU A 236 -27.78 16.61 12.26
CA LEU A 236 -27.40 17.55 13.33
C LEU A 236 -28.56 17.89 14.28
N GLY A 237 -29.80 17.51 13.95
CA GLY A 237 -30.98 17.99 14.68
C GLY A 237 -31.13 19.52 14.60
N VAL A 238 -30.72 20.14 13.49
CA VAL A 238 -30.72 21.60 13.28
C VAL A 238 -31.66 22.00 12.15
N THR A 239 -32.42 23.08 12.35
CA THR A 239 -33.23 23.72 11.30
C THR A 239 -32.98 25.23 11.24
N LEU A 240 -32.86 25.76 10.03
CA LEU A 240 -32.55 27.17 9.76
C LEU A 240 -33.81 27.93 9.31
N GLU A 241 -34.05 29.09 9.92
CA GLU A 241 -35.20 29.98 9.62
C GLU A 241 -34.73 31.41 9.35
N LEU A 242 -35.04 31.95 8.17
CA LEU A 242 -34.76 33.33 7.77
C LEU A 242 -35.46 34.32 8.68
N VAL A 243 -34.72 35.34 9.14
CA VAL A 243 -35.26 36.41 9.97
C VAL A 243 -36.31 37.29 9.27
N ALA A 244 -37.16 37.93 10.07
CA ALA A 244 -38.29 38.71 9.61
C ALA A 244 -37.96 39.84 8.63
N ASN A 245 -36.71 40.31 8.58
CA ASN A 245 -36.21 41.48 7.86
C ASN A 245 -35.05 41.16 6.88
N THR A 246 -34.88 39.90 6.48
CA THR A 246 -33.85 39.47 5.50
C THR A 246 -33.91 40.25 4.18
N ASP A 247 -35.09 40.63 3.70
CA ASP A 247 -35.27 41.45 2.50
C ASP A 247 -34.59 42.83 2.58
N ALA A 248 -34.25 43.33 3.78
CA ALA A 248 -33.51 44.57 3.97
C ALA A 248 -32.03 44.46 3.55
N VAL A 249 -31.45 43.26 3.59
CA VAL A 249 -30.04 42.98 3.26
C VAL A 249 -29.88 42.27 1.91
N ILE A 250 -30.93 42.26 1.08
CA ILE A 250 -30.83 41.85 -0.32
C ILE A 250 -30.66 43.11 -1.17
N TYR A 251 -29.52 43.23 -1.85
CA TYR A 251 -29.18 44.39 -2.66
C TYR A 251 -29.40 44.12 -4.14
N THR A 252 -30.01 45.06 -4.87
CA THR A 252 -30.38 44.87 -6.31
C THR A 252 -29.38 45.50 -7.28
N SER A 253 -28.30 46.11 -6.77
CA SER A 253 -27.32 46.82 -7.59
C SER A 253 -25.93 46.70 -6.98
N ALA A 254 -25.03 46.08 -7.75
CA ALA A 254 -23.61 45.91 -7.47
C ALA A 254 -22.93 47.22 -7.04
N THR A 255 -23.28 48.33 -7.69
CA THR A 255 -22.64 49.63 -7.42
C THR A 255 -23.06 50.29 -6.11
N THR A 256 -24.09 49.77 -5.44
CA THR A 256 -24.71 50.40 -4.28
C THR A 256 -24.81 49.47 -3.07
N ASP A 257 -24.38 48.23 -3.21
CA ASP A 257 -24.29 47.31 -2.09
C ASP A 257 -23.04 47.62 -1.24
N PRO A 258 -22.93 47.08 -0.01
CA PRO A 258 -21.83 47.36 0.89
C PRO A 258 -20.57 46.51 0.63
N TYR A 259 -20.52 45.72 -0.45
CA TYR A 259 -19.55 44.65 -0.66
C TYR A 259 -18.46 45.04 -1.67
N THR A 260 -17.46 45.79 -1.20
CA THR A 260 -16.39 46.32 -2.06
C THR A 260 -14.98 45.89 -1.64
N GLY A 261 -14.85 44.92 -0.74
CA GLY A 261 -13.58 44.56 -0.12
C GLY A 261 -13.67 43.25 0.64
N ASN A 262 -13.19 43.22 1.90
CA ASN A 262 -13.25 42.02 2.73
C ASN A 262 -14.70 41.66 3.06
N LEU A 263 -15.22 40.62 2.40
CA LEU A 263 -16.62 40.23 2.47
C LEU A 263 -17.04 39.88 3.90
N ASN A 264 -16.27 39.09 4.65
CA ASN A 264 -16.56 38.67 6.03
C ASN A 264 -16.84 39.86 6.96
N THR A 265 -15.92 40.82 7.02
CA THR A 265 -16.08 42.01 7.87
C THR A 265 -17.23 42.91 7.42
N GLN A 266 -17.45 43.01 6.11
CA GLN A 266 -18.52 43.80 5.52
C GLN A 266 -19.89 43.19 5.76
N VAL A 267 -20.07 41.87 5.60
CA VAL A 267 -21.33 41.19 5.92
C VAL A 267 -21.61 41.27 7.42
N GLN A 268 -20.61 41.07 8.28
CA GLN A 268 -20.79 41.19 9.73
C GLN A 268 -21.29 42.60 10.10
N SER A 269 -20.66 43.66 9.58
CA SER A 269 -21.10 45.04 9.82
C SER A 269 -22.49 45.32 9.24
N THR A 270 -22.77 44.82 8.05
CA THR A 270 -24.06 45.02 7.36
C THR A 270 -25.19 44.37 8.15
N LEU A 271 -25.06 43.10 8.52
CA LEU A 271 -26.07 42.39 9.30
C LEU A 271 -26.23 43.03 10.69
N THR A 272 -25.13 43.41 11.34
CA THR A 272 -25.19 44.08 12.66
C THR A 272 -25.92 45.41 12.61
N SER A 273 -25.69 46.22 11.56
CA SER A 273 -26.26 47.57 11.44
C SER A 273 -27.70 47.59 10.92
N VAL A 274 -28.04 46.68 9.99
CA VAL A 274 -29.35 46.66 9.32
C VAL A 274 -30.33 45.73 10.04
N ILE A 275 -29.90 44.52 10.41
CA ILE A 275 -30.75 43.53 11.08
C ILE A 275 -30.69 43.67 12.60
N GLY A 276 -29.49 43.96 13.14
CA GLY A 276 -29.23 44.01 14.57
C GLY A 276 -28.77 42.67 15.12
N ALA A 277 -27.64 42.64 15.85
CA ALA A 277 -27.01 41.40 16.32
C ALA A 277 -27.95 40.50 17.15
N ALA A 278 -28.86 41.07 17.95
CA ALA A 278 -29.81 40.28 18.76
C ALA A 278 -30.88 39.52 17.93
N ASN A 279 -31.06 39.90 16.67
CA ASN A 279 -32.18 39.43 15.83
C ASN A 279 -31.82 38.21 14.97
N TYR A 280 -30.56 37.79 14.94
CA TYR A 280 -30.11 36.60 14.23
C TYR A 280 -29.07 35.83 15.06
N ASP A 281 -28.99 34.54 14.80
CA ASP A 281 -28.11 33.60 15.47
C ASP A 281 -26.94 33.18 14.57
N ILE A 282 -27.21 33.15 13.26
CA ILE A 282 -26.26 32.89 12.18
C ILE A 282 -26.45 33.96 11.11
N GLY A 283 -25.37 34.51 10.57
CA GLY A 283 -25.40 35.45 9.47
C GLY A 283 -24.46 34.99 8.36
N HIS A 284 -24.89 35.17 7.13
CA HIS A 284 -24.20 34.62 5.96
C HIS A 284 -24.43 35.51 4.73
N LEU A 285 -23.47 35.59 3.81
CA LEU A 285 -23.60 36.29 2.53
C LEU A 285 -23.58 35.29 1.38
N LEU A 286 -24.53 35.43 0.46
CA LEU A 286 -24.45 34.77 -0.85
C LEU A 286 -23.97 35.76 -1.90
N ASN A 287 -22.89 35.39 -2.60
CA ASN A 287 -22.25 36.19 -3.62
C ASN A 287 -22.23 35.47 -4.97
N GLU A 288 -22.27 36.23 -6.06
CA GLU A 288 -21.99 35.74 -7.41
C GLU A 288 -20.69 36.37 -7.88
N ASP A 289 -19.63 35.57 -7.88
CA ASP A 289 -18.27 35.93 -8.32
C ASP A 289 -17.50 34.61 -8.54
N THR A 290 -16.20 34.56 -8.24
CA THR A 290 -15.42 33.31 -8.22
C THR A 290 -15.97 32.29 -7.23
N ASN A 291 -15.80 31.01 -7.54
CA ASN A 291 -16.17 29.91 -6.65
C ASN A 291 -15.28 29.95 -5.39
N GLY A 292 -15.89 29.91 -4.21
CA GLY A 292 -15.16 29.95 -2.94
C GLY A 292 -16.07 30.26 -1.75
N GLY A 293 -15.47 30.33 -0.58
CA GLY A 293 -16.17 30.62 0.66
C GLY A 293 -15.22 30.95 1.80
N ASP A 294 -15.78 31.54 2.85
CA ASP A 294 -15.07 31.77 4.10
C ASP A 294 -16.11 31.92 5.21
N ALA A 295 -16.13 31.01 6.18
CA ALA A 295 -16.98 31.06 7.37
C ALA A 295 -16.52 32.13 8.38
N GLY A 296 -15.33 32.69 8.19
CA GLY A 296 -14.65 33.67 9.05
C GLY A 296 -14.07 33.06 10.32
N PHE A 297 -14.83 32.16 10.95
CA PHE A 297 -14.44 31.42 12.14
C PHE A 297 -15.16 30.07 12.18
N ILE A 298 -14.43 29.04 12.62
CA ILE A 298 -15.04 27.76 12.99
C ILE A 298 -15.74 27.92 14.36
N GLY A 299 -17.00 27.53 14.45
CA GLY A 299 -17.82 27.67 15.66
C GLY A 299 -18.11 29.14 15.99
N SER A 300 -18.81 29.83 15.10
CA SER A 300 -19.19 31.25 15.23
C SER A 300 -20.65 31.50 15.62
N VAL A 301 -21.52 30.49 15.50
CA VAL A 301 -22.96 30.62 15.84
C VAL A 301 -23.15 31.18 17.26
N CYS A 302 -24.15 32.05 17.44
CA CYS A 302 -24.43 32.75 18.70
C CYS A 302 -23.36 33.75 19.20
N LYS A 303 -22.19 33.89 18.56
CA LYS A 303 -21.15 34.84 19.01
C LYS A 303 -21.28 36.19 18.34
N ASP A 304 -21.68 37.21 19.09
CA ASP A 304 -21.75 38.58 18.58
C ASP A 304 -20.39 39.04 18.01
N ALA A 305 -20.44 39.86 16.95
CA ALA A 305 -19.28 40.28 16.15
C ALA A 305 -18.56 39.18 15.34
N GLN A 306 -18.96 37.90 15.44
CA GLN A 306 -18.40 36.79 14.65
C GLN A 306 -19.46 36.05 13.81
N LYS A 307 -20.65 35.82 14.39
CA LYS A 307 -21.71 34.95 13.84
C LYS A 307 -22.25 35.36 12.48
N GLY A 308 -21.99 36.58 12.02
CA GLY A 308 -22.41 37.09 10.72
C GLY A 308 -21.25 37.35 9.76
N SER A 309 -20.06 36.83 10.04
CA SER A 309 -18.82 37.09 9.31
C SER A 309 -18.48 35.99 8.30
N ALA A 310 -19.49 35.43 7.62
CA ALA A 310 -19.35 34.31 6.70
C ALA A 310 -19.94 34.58 5.30
N TYR A 311 -19.38 33.97 4.27
CA TYR A 311 -19.94 34.02 2.91
C TYR A 311 -19.67 32.74 2.10
N SER A 312 -20.54 32.51 1.11
CA SER A 312 -20.32 31.55 0.02
C SER A 312 -20.49 32.27 -1.31
N SER A 313 -19.60 31.97 -2.25
CA SER A 313 -19.49 32.60 -3.56
C SER A 313 -19.46 31.54 -4.65
N GLY A 314 -20.15 31.81 -5.76
CA GLY A 314 -20.16 30.89 -6.90
C GLY A 314 -20.50 31.60 -8.20
N THR A 315 -19.86 31.18 -9.29
CA THR A 315 -20.14 31.65 -10.66
C THR A 315 -21.50 31.18 -11.17
N THR A 316 -22.00 30.08 -10.59
CA THR A 316 -23.35 29.56 -10.76
C THR A 316 -23.95 29.34 -9.37
N PRO A 317 -24.48 30.38 -8.72
CA PRO A 317 -24.93 30.32 -7.33
C PRO A 317 -26.36 29.77 -7.24
N GLU A 318 -26.54 28.57 -7.78
CA GLU A 318 -27.77 27.78 -7.81
C GLU A 318 -27.46 26.29 -7.98
N GLY A 319 -28.42 25.43 -7.62
CA GLY A 319 -28.28 23.99 -7.77
C GLY A 319 -27.62 23.33 -6.56
N ASP A 320 -27.55 22.01 -6.62
CA ASP A 320 -27.10 21.18 -5.50
C ASP A 320 -25.65 21.42 -5.15
N LEU A 321 -24.75 21.53 -6.14
CA LEU A 321 -23.33 21.83 -5.93
C LEU A 321 -23.16 23.09 -5.07
N PHE A 322 -23.79 24.21 -5.45
CA PHE A 322 -23.71 25.45 -4.67
C PHE A 322 -24.33 25.28 -3.27
N ASP A 323 -25.51 24.67 -3.18
CA ASP A 323 -26.25 24.59 -1.93
C ASP A 323 -25.59 23.66 -0.88
N LEU A 324 -25.01 22.54 -1.30
CA LEU A 324 -24.45 21.52 -0.40
C LEU A 324 -22.92 21.62 -0.29
N ASP A 325 -22.22 21.78 -1.41
CA ASP A 325 -20.77 21.70 -1.40
C ASP A 325 -20.15 23.04 -1.01
N PHE A 326 -20.86 24.16 -1.21
CA PHE A 326 -20.37 25.49 -0.80
C PHE A 326 -21.13 26.01 0.42
N VAL A 327 -22.46 26.20 0.33
CA VAL A 327 -23.21 26.85 1.42
C VAL A 327 -23.31 25.97 2.65
N ALA A 328 -23.63 24.67 2.52
CA ALA A 328 -23.69 23.78 3.67
C ALA A 328 -22.30 23.53 4.29
N HIS A 329 -21.24 23.51 3.49
CA HIS A 329 -19.85 23.42 3.92
C HIS A 329 -19.46 24.61 4.82
N GLU A 330 -19.64 25.84 4.35
CA GLU A 330 -19.33 27.05 5.14
C GLU A 330 -20.22 27.15 6.38
N MET A 331 -21.48 26.78 6.28
CA MET A 331 -22.35 26.71 7.46
C MET A 331 -21.94 25.60 8.43
N GLY A 332 -21.34 24.50 7.95
CA GLY A 332 -20.73 23.46 8.77
C GLY A 332 -19.58 23.99 9.62
N HIS A 333 -18.69 24.81 9.03
CA HIS A 333 -17.67 25.55 9.79
C HIS A 333 -18.30 26.51 10.80
N GLN A 334 -19.29 27.31 10.41
CA GLN A 334 -19.96 28.23 11.35
C GLN A 334 -20.51 27.47 12.58
N LEU A 335 -21.00 26.23 12.36
CA LEU A 335 -21.53 25.32 13.37
C LEU A 335 -20.46 24.53 14.15
N GLY A 336 -19.19 24.53 13.72
CA GLY A 336 -18.06 24.02 14.52
C GLY A 336 -17.23 22.89 13.89
N ALA A 337 -17.49 22.46 12.66
CA ALA A 337 -16.70 21.41 12.02
C ALA A 337 -15.38 21.93 11.41
N ASN A 338 -14.31 21.14 11.51
CA ASN A 338 -13.11 21.28 10.69
C ASN A 338 -13.23 20.41 9.41
N HIS A 339 -12.25 20.50 8.51
CA HIS A 339 -12.23 19.63 7.34
C HIS A 339 -11.84 18.20 7.72
N THR A 340 -12.41 17.25 6.98
CA THR A 340 -12.19 15.82 7.19
C THR A 340 -11.32 15.17 6.13
N TRP A 341 -11.02 15.88 5.03
CA TRP A 341 -10.10 15.39 4.00
C TRP A 341 -8.66 15.28 4.51
N SER A 342 -7.83 14.50 3.82
CA SER A 342 -6.48 14.13 4.27
C SER A 342 -5.36 14.43 3.28
N PHE A 343 -5.60 15.14 2.17
CA PHE A 343 -4.52 15.38 1.19
C PHE A 343 -3.42 16.35 1.68
N GLU A 344 -3.67 17.09 2.74
CA GLU A 344 -2.68 17.85 3.51
C GLU A 344 -3.09 17.82 5.01
N SER A 345 -2.26 18.37 5.90
CA SER A 345 -2.57 18.40 7.33
C SER A 345 -3.02 19.78 7.76
N GLU A 346 -4.19 19.84 8.41
CA GLU A 346 -4.65 21.01 9.17
C GLU A 346 -4.27 20.93 10.66
N GLY A 347 -3.69 19.83 11.13
CA GLY A 347 -3.31 19.69 12.54
C GLY A 347 -4.50 19.69 13.51
N THR A 348 -5.72 19.50 13.01
CA THR A 348 -6.96 19.46 13.80
C THR A 348 -7.32 18.04 14.28
N GLN A 349 -6.52 17.03 13.88
CA GLN A 349 -6.62 15.62 14.28
C GLN A 349 -7.91 14.93 13.83
N VAL A 350 -8.52 15.43 12.75
CA VAL A 350 -9.77 14.89 12.19
C VAL A 350 -9.69 14.70 10.66
N GLN A 351 -8.47 14.71 10.11
CA GLN A 351 -8.19 14.46 8.69
C GLN A 351 -8.24 12.95 8.45
N ALA A 352 -9.46 12.41 8.30
CA ALA A 352 -9.73 10.97 8.28
C ALA A 352 -10.44 10.47 7.00
N GLU A 353 -10.57 11.30 5.97
CA GLU A 353 -11.01 10.89 4.64
C GLU A 353 -9.84 10.97 3.65
N PRO A 354 -9.47 9.88 2.97
CA PRO A 354 -8.30 9.87 2.10
C PRO A 354 -8.44 10.90 0.97
N GLY A 355 -7.32 11.46 0.50
CA GLY A 355 -7.32 12.46 -0.57
C GLY A 355 -8.21 13.66 -0.22
N SER A 356 -9.04 14.07 -1.18
CA SER A 356 -10.00 15.18 -1.03
C SER A 356 -11.20 14.88 -0.14
N GLY A 357 -11.38 13.65 0.34
CA GLY A 357 -12.63 13.22 0.96
C GLY A 357 -13.86 13.33 0.05
N THR A 358 -15.03 13.02 0.61
CA THR A 358 -16.30 12.91 -0.12
C THR A 358 -17.52 13.45 0.62
N THR A 359 -17.43 13.67 1.93
CA THR A 359 -18.52 14.27 2.71
C THR A 359 -18.62 15.78 2.53
N ILE A 360 -19.62 16.42 3.15
CA ILE A 360 -19.82 17.88 3.07
C ILE A 360 -18.58 18.68 3.50
N MET A 361 -17.81 18.20 4.49
CA MET A 361 -16.57 18.86 4.95
C MET A 361 -15.32 18.39 4.18
N GLY A 362 -15.51 17.63 3.10
CA GLY A 362 -14.48 17.28 2.13
C GLY A 362 -14.36 18.31 1.00
N TYR A 363 -13.34 18.16 0.16
CA TYR A 363 -13.03 18.94 -1.04
C TYR A 363 -13.20 18.10 -2.32
N ALA A 364 -14.22 17.25 -2.36
CA ALA A 364 -14.47 16.40 -3.53
C ALA A 364 -14.62 17.23 -4.82
N GLY A 365 -13.74 17.00 -5.78
CA GLY A 365 -13.77 17.63 -7.11
C GLY A 365 -12.78 18.78 -7.29
N ILE A 366 -12.15 19.29 -6.23
CA ILE A 366 -11.39 20.56 -6.27
C ILE A 366 -9.91 20.43 -5.86
N SER A 367 -9.44 19.23 -5.53
CA SER A 367 -8.05 18.94 -5.08
C SER A 367 -7.17 18.28 -6.15
N GLY A 368 -7.49 18.46 -7.44
CA GLY A 368 -6.70 17.95 -8.57
C GLY A 368 -6.52 16.42 -8.55
N VAL A 369 -5.27 15.95 -8.48
CA VAL A 369 -4.95 14.50 -8.48
C VAL A 369 -5.40 13.78 -7.21
N ASN A 370 -5.67 14.52 -6.13
CA ASN A 370 -6.14 13.97 -4.86
C ASN A 370 -7.67 13.80 -4.82
N ASN A 371 -8.39 14.14 -5.89
CA ASN A 371 -9.85 14.02 -5.94
C ASN A 371 -10.31 12.57 -5.80
N VAL A 372 -11.05 12.28 -4.73
CA VAL A 372 -11.67 10.96 -4.50
C VAL A 372 -12.92 10.78 -5.35
N ALA A 373 -13.74 11.81 -5.38
CA ALA A 373 -14.97 11.90 -6.16
C ALA A 373 -15.01 13.23 -6.90
N SER A 374 -15.85 13.32 -7.92
CA SER A 374 -15.98 14.56 -8.70
C SER A 374 -16.85 15.63 -8.04
N ASN A 375 -17.69 15.28 -7.07
CA ASN A 375 -18.53 16.20 -6.30
C ASN A 375 -18.73 15.63 -4.89
N GLY A 376 -19.09 16.49 -3.93
CA GLY A 376 -19.42 16.12 -2.56
C GLY A 376 -20.72 15.31 -2.45
N GLN A 377 -20.83 14.55 -1.38
CA GLN A 377 -22.02 13.77 -1.03
C GLN A 377 -22.80 14.47 0.09
N ASP A 378 -24.10 14.21 0.17
CA ASP A 378 -25.09 14.96 0.94
C ASP A 378 -25.24 14.49 2.40
N TYR A 379 -24.11 14.26 3.09
CA TYR A 379 -24.06 13.89 4.50
C TYR A 379 -22.76 14.37 5.16
N PHE A 380 -22.77 14.44 6.49
CA PHE A 380 -21.58 14.74 7.30
C PHE A 380 -20.86 13.48 7.75
N HIS A 381 -19.53 13.55 7.76
CA HIS A 381 -18.66 12.55 8.39
C HIS A 381 -18.86 12.54 9.91
N TYR A 382 -18.60 11.39 10.56
CA TYR A 382 -18.61 11.23 12.01
C TYR A 382 -17.96 12.41 12.77
N TYR A 383 -16.73 12.79 12.39
CA TYR A 383 -16.02 13.90 13.06
C TYR A 383 -16.75 15.24 12.95
N SER A 384 -17.35 15.54 11.79
CA SER A 384 -18.10 16.79 11.61
C SER A 384 -19.35 16.81 12.50
N ILE A 385 -20.10 15.71 12.58
CA ILE A 385 -21.28 15.60 13.45
C ILE A 385 -20.87 15.74 14.92
N LYS A 386 -19.79 15.07 15.33
CA LYS A 386 -19.25 15.13 16.70
C LYS A 386 -18.83 16.54 17.08
N GLN A 387 -17.99 17.19 16.27
CA GLN A 387 -17.51 18.55 16.55
C GLN A 387 -18.65 19.57 16.60
N ILE A 388 -19.60 19.48 15.65
CA ILE A 388 -20.77 20.36 15.65
C ILE A 388 -21.60 20.12 16.92
N SER A 389 -21.94 18.88 17.26
CA SER A 389 -22.72 18.59 18.46
C SER A 389 -22.05 19.10 19.75
N GLU A 390 -20.75 18.81 19.92
CA GLU A 390 -19.96 19.29 21.05
C GLU A 390 -19.96 20.81 21.13
N TYR A 391 -19.83 21.51 20.01
CA TYR A 391 -19.91 22.97 19.96
C TYR A 391 -21.32 23.47 20.30
N LEU A 392 -22.38 22.93 19.69
CA LEU A 392 -23.75 23.40 19.89
C LEU A 392 -24.22 23.20 21.34
N ALA A 393 -23.73 22.16 22.03
CA ALA A 393 -23.95 21.95 23.46
C ALA A 393 -23.39 23.08 24.34
N THR A 394 -22.47 23.91 23.84
CA THR A 394 -21.95 25.10 24.53
C THR A 394 -22.75 26.38 24.24
N THR A 395 -23.69 26.33 23.30
CA THR A 395 -24.47 27.49 22.86
C THR A 395 -25.89 27.50 23.45
N SER A 396 -26.57 28.66 23.41
CA SER A 396 -27.93 28.81 23.98
C SER A 396 -28.87 29.75 23.20
N CYS A 397 -28.46 30.24 22.02
CA CYS A 397 -29.28 31.17 21.25
C CYS A 397 -30.36 30.50 20.39
N ALA A 398 -30.28 29.18 20.20
CA ALA A 398 -31.27 28.42 19.46
C ALA A 398 -32.63 28.43 20.15
N THR A 399 -33.71 28.39 19.36
CA THR A 399 -35.01 27.99 19.87
C THR A 399 -35.08 26.46 19.88
N GLU A 400 -35.07 25.86 21.08
CA GLU A 400 -35.20 24.42 21.25
C GLU A 400 -36.65 23.98 21.08
N ILE A 401 -36.88 23.04 20.17
CA ILE A 401 -38.18 22.44 19.91
C ILE A 401 -38.10 20.97 20.36
N PRO A 402 -38.73 20.59 21.48
CA PRO A 402 -38.78 19.20 21.90
C PRO A 402 -39.45 18.34 20.83
N ILE A 403 -38.84 17.21 20.52
CA ILE A 403 -39.39 16.19 19.62
C ILE A 403 -39.71 14.92 20.40
N VAL A 404 -40.56 14.06 19.83
CA VAL A 404 -40.97 12.78 20.44
C VAL A 404 -40.11 11.61 19.95
N ASN A 405 -39.25 11.89 18.95
CA ASN A 405 -38.33 10.94 18.35
C ASN A 405 -37.27 10.50 19.37
N THR A 406 -37.15 9.20 19.59
CA THR A 406 -36.21 8.60 20.54
C THR A 406 -34.92 8.19 19.83
N PRO A 407 -33.74 8.44 20.43
CA PRO A 407 -32.49 8.07 19.79
C PRO A 407 -32.32 6.55 19.70
N PRO A 408 -31.74 6.04 18.60
CA PRO A 408 -31.42 4.63 18.47
C PRO A 408 -30.35 4.19 19.48
N SER A 409 -30.21 2.89 19.66
CA SER A 409 -29.25 2.27 20.58
C SER A 409 -28.41 1.23 19.86
N ILE A 410 -27.08 1.36 19.96
CA ILE A 410 -26.11 0.41 19.40
C ILE A 410 -25.77 -0.64 20.47
N ILE A 411 -25.72 -1.91 20.07
CA ILE A 411 -25.11 -2.97 20.88
C ILE A 411 -23.60 -2.85 20.71
N GLY A 412 -22.88 -2.75 21.84
CA GLY A 412 -21.46 -2.41 21.86
C GLY A 412 -20.60 -3.26 20.91
N LEU A 413 -19.68 -2.58 20.24
CA LEU A 413 -18.80 -3.18 19.24
C LEU A 413 -17.51 -3.73 19.88
N PRO A 414 -17.13 -5.00 19.62
CA PRO A 414 -15.84 -5.54 20.05
C PRO A 414 -14.71 -5.14 19.10
N ASP A 415 -13.48 -5.04 19.61
CA ASP A 415 -12.28 -4.92 18.80
C ASP A 415 -11.85 -6.28 18.23
N TYR A 416 -11.17 -6.28 17.07
CA TYR A 416 -10.65 -7.51 16.45
C TYR A 416 -9.20 -7.36 16.00
N SER A 417 -8.48 -8.49 16.01
CA SER A 417 -7.20 -8.65 15.32
C SER A 417 -7.43 -9.44 14.04
N ILE A 418 -6.89 -8.98 12.91
CA ILE A 418 -7.06 -9.64 11.60
C ILE A 418 -5.69 -9.91 10.95
N PRO A 419 -5.57 -10.96 10.11
CA PRO A 419 -4.37 -11.20 9.31
C PRO A 419 -4.15 -10.08 8.28
N MET A 420 -2.89 -9.74 8.00
CA MET A 420 -2.53 -8.75 6.97
C MET A 420 -3.05 -9.16 5.58
N GLY A 421 -3.34 -8.16 4.74
CA GLY A 421 -3.77 -8.38 3.36
C GLY A 421 -5.10 -9.14 3.21
N THR A 422 -5.94 -9.20 4.25
CA THR A 422 -7.15 -10.03 4.27
C THR A 422 -8.43 -9.18 4.29
N PRO A 423 -9.43 -9.45 3.42
CA PRO A 423 -10.73 -8.79 3.44
C PRO A 423 -11.48 -8.99 4.76
N PHE A 424 -12.26 -7.99 5.17
CA PHE A 424 -13.10 -8.08 6.36
C PHE A 424 -14.45 -7.38 6.18
N VAL A 425 -15.43 -7.78 7.00
CA VAL A 425 -16.77 -7.20 7.02
C VAL A 425 -17.11 -6.74 8.42
N LEU A 426 -17.48 -5.46 8.56
CA LEU A 426 -17.95 -4.91 9.83
C LEU A 426 -19.46 -4.94 9.84
N GLU A 427 -20.05 -5.39 10.95
CA GLU A 427 -21.49 -5.55 11.12
C GLU A 427 -21.95 -4.82 12.38
N GLY A 428 -22.86 -3.87 12.23
CA GLY A 428 -23.42 -3.11 13.34
C GLY A 428 -24.80 -3.62 13.73
N ASN A 429 -25.14 -3.62 15.02
CA ASN A 429 -26.49 -3.94 15.46
C ASN A 429 -27.06 -2.77 16.26
N ALA A 430 -28.12 -2.17 15.74
CA ALA A 430 -28.83 -1.08 16.39
C ALA A 430 -30.33 -1.35 16.47
N SER A 431 -30.95 -0.85 17.53
CA SER A 431 -32.39 -0.92 17.74
C SER A 431 -32.94 0.45 18.11
N ASP A 432 -34.17 0.70 17.65
CA ASP A 432 -34.89 1.94 17.91
C ASP A 432 -36.25 1.61 18.52
N THR A 433 -36.69 2.41 19.49
CA THR A 433 -38.02 2.23 20.08
C THR A 433 -39.13 2.77 19.18
N ASP A 434 -38.80 3.70 18.29
CA ASP A 434 -39.67 4.21 17.23
C ASP A 434 -39.63 3.29 16.00
N VAL A 435 -40.38 2.19 16.07
CA VAL A 435 -40.43 1.14 15.00
C VAL A 435 -40.85 1.63 13.60
N SER A 436 -41.29 2.89 13.47
CA SER A 436 -41.64 3.51 12.18
C SER A 436 -40.46 4.12 11.45
N ASP A 437 -39.31 4.20 12.12
CA ASP A 437 -38.13 4.91 11.67
C ASP A 437 -37.19 3.93 10.98
N ILE A 438 -36.50 4.41 9.94
CA ILE A 438 -35.68 3.58 9.06
C ILE A 438 -34.24 3.88 9.42
N LEU A 439 -33.60 2.93 10.10
CA LEU A 439 -32.19 3.09 10.47
C LEU A 439 -31.30 3.01 9.24
N THR A 440 -30.36 3.95 9.14
CA THR A 440 -29.24 3.91 8.19
C THR A 440 -27.91 3.93 8.93
N TYR A 441 -26.97 3.15 8.44
CA TYR A 441 -25.67 2.87 9.02
C TYR A 441 -24.57 3.43 8.12
N THR A 442 -23.55 4.01 8.74
CA THR A 442 -22.33 4.47 8.08
C THR A 442 -21.14 3.96 8.88
N TRP A 443 -20.29 3.15 8.24
CA TRP A 443 -19.01 2.73 8.78
C TRP A 443 -17.91 3.63 8.19
N GLU A 444 -17.20 4.39 9.00
CA GLU A 444 -16.20 5.36 8.55
C GLU A 444 -14.88 5.10 9.26
N GLN A 445 -13.76 5.14 8.53
CA GLN A 445 -12.46 5.11 9.16
C GLN A 445 -12.20 6.48 9.83
N VAL A 446 -11.61 6.48 11.01
CA VAL A 446 -11.39 7.71 11.82
C VAL A 446 -9.92 7.96 12.12
N ASP A 447 -9.03 7.26 11.41
CA ASP A 447 -7.57 7.43 11.50
C ASP A 447 -7.14 8.77 10.87
N ASP A 448 -6.67 9.68 11.72
CA ASP A 448 -6.06 10.94 11.29
C ASP A 448 -4.72 10.71 10.56
N GLY A 449 -4.45 11.51 9.52
CA GLY A 449 -3.15 11.55 8.86
C GLY A 449 -3.21 12.11 7.46
N VAL A 450 -2.03 12.40 6.89
CA VAL A 450 -1.92 12.90 5.51
C VAL A 450 -1.89 11.74 4.51
N VAL A 451 -2.94 11.64 3.72
CA VAL A 451 -3.14 10.62 2.67
C VAL A 451 -3.42 11.32 1.34
N THR A 452 -2.38 11.39 0.51
CA THR A 452 -2.47 11.88 -0.88
C THR A 452 -2.68 10.72 -1.83
N ASN A 453 -2.93 11.02 -3.11
CA ASN A 453 -2.91 10.01 -4.17
C ASN A 453 -1.62 9.17 -4.15
N THR A 454 -0.46 9.81 -3.95
CA THR A 454 0.84 9.12 -4.03
C THR A 454 1.22 8.35 -2.77
N THR A 455 0.69 8.75 -1.61
CA THR A 455 0.93 8.02 -0.35
C THR A 455 -0.12 6.94 -0.08
N PHE A 456 -1.28 7.00 -0.75
CA PHE A 456 -2.30 5.96 -0.65
C PHE A 456 -1.80 4.61 -1.19
N GLY A 457 -1.76 3.60 -0.32
CA GLY A 457 -1.30 2.27 -0.69
C GLY A 457 -1.39 1.27 0.47
N PRO A 458 -1.20 -0.04 0.18
CA PRO A 458 -1.31 -1.10 1.18
C PRO A 458 -0.22 -1.04 2.25
N THR A 459 0.92 -0.44 1.95
CA THR A 459 2.05 -0.25 2.88
C THR A 459 2.01 1.09 3.60
N ASN A 460 0.96 1.90 3.41
CA ASN A 460 0.83 3.17 4.13
C ASN A 460 0.59 2.89 5.63
N PRO A 461 1.46 3.37 6.54
CA PRO A 461 1.38 3.07 7.97
C PRO A 461 0.35 3.93 8.72
N SER A 462 -0.14 5.03 8.14
CA SER A 462 -1.02 5.98 8.84
C SER A 462 -2.12 6.55 7.96
N GLY A 463 -3.07 7.28 8.59
CA GLY A 463 -4.23 7.87 7.94
C GLY A 463 -5.22 6.86 7.36
N ALA A 464 -6.29 7.37 6.74
CA ALA A 464 -7.35 6.54 6.21
C ALA A 464 -6.96 5.78 4.91
N THR A 465 -7.28 4.49 4.88
CA THR A 465 -7.14 3.57 3.74
C THR A 465 -8.48 3.21 3.11
N PHE A 466 -9.60 3.68 3.68
CA PHE A 466 -10.96 3.46 3.17
C PHE A 466 -11.74 4.77 3.14
N ARG A 467 -12.22 5.17 1.96
CA ARG A 467 -13.12 6.33 1.81
C ARG A 467 -14.41 6.17 2.62
N SER A 468 -15.03 7.29 2.99
CA SER A 468 -16.41 7.28 3.47
C SER A 468 -17.40 6.92 2.34
N GLN A 469 -18.54 6.35 2.72
CA GLN A 469 -19.60 5.90 1.83
C GLN A 469 -20.94 6.37 2.40
N LYS A 470 -21.92 6.64 1.52
CA LYS A 470 -23.24 7.14 1.93
C LYS A 470 -23.92 6.23 2.97
N PRO A 471 -24.73 6.79 3.89
CA PRO A 471 -25.54 6.01 4.82
C PRO A 471 -26.45 5.00 4.10
N SER A 472 -26.45 3.75 4.56
CA SER A 472 -27.19 2.64 3.93
C SER A 472 -28.07 1.91 4.95
N VAL A 473 -29.16 1.27 4.50
CA VAL A 473 -29.97 0.38 5.37
C VAL A 473 -29.26 -0.93 5.73
N SER A 474 -28.14 -1.24 5.08
CA SER A 474 -27.32 -2.41 5.44
C SER A 474 -26.52 -2.13 6.70
N PRO A 475 -26.66 -2.94 7.77
CA PRO A 475 -25.80 -2.84 8.94
C PRO A 475 -24.34 -3.26 8.67
N SER A 476 -24.12 -3.96 7.55
CA SER A 476 -22.84 -4.56 7.18
C SER A 476 -22.14 -3.75 6.09
N ARG A 477 -20.83 -3.54 6.23
CA ARG A 477 -19.94 -2.98 5.18
C ARG A 477 -18.71 -3.88 5.00
N TYR A 478 -18.41 -4.21 3.74
CA TYR A 478 -17.22 -4.94 3.33
C TYR A 478 -16.04 -4.01 3.05
N PHE A 479 -14.84 -4.44 3.41
CA PHE A 479 -13.59 -3.71 3.25
C PHE A 479 -12.53 -4.58 2.54
N PRO A 480 -12.14 -4.22 1.29
CA PRO A 480 -12.81 -3.27 0.40
C PRO A 480 -14.22 -3.74 0.05
N LYS A 481 -15.00 -2.91 -0.68
CA LYS A 481 -16.34 -3.29 -1.15
C LYS A 481 -16.36 -4.70 -1.77
N LEU A 482 -17.41 -5.47 -1.52
CA LEU A 482 -17.48 -6.88 -1.93
C LEU A 482 -17.22 -7.07 -3.44
N SER A 483 -17.69 -6.17 -4.29
CA SER A 483 -17.40 -6.21 -5.73
C SER A 483 -15.91 -6.13 -6.08
N SER A 484 -15.10 -5.39 -5.30
CA SER A 484 -13.64 -5.37 -5.43
C SER A 484 -13.03 -6.70 -5.02
N VAL A 485 -13.50 -7.29 -3.91
CA VAL A 485 -13.07 -8.62 -3.43
C VAL A 485 -13.33 -9.69 -4.49
N ILE A 486 -14.53 -9.75 -5.05
CA ILE A 486 -14.89 -10.72 -6.11
C ILE A 486 -14.02 -10.56 -7.36
N SER A 487 -13.61 -9.33 -7.66
CA SER A 487 -12.73 -9.02 -8.81
C SER A 487 -11.24 -9.25 -8.53
N GLY A 488 -10.86 -9.63 -7.30
CA GLY A 488 -9.46 -9.78 -6.87
C GLY A 488 -8.71 -8.45 -6.66
N ASN A 489 -9.40 -7.31 -6.69
CA ASN A 489 -8.81 -5.99 -6.50
C ASN A 489 -8.79 -5.63 -5.00
N LEU A 490 -7.94 -6.32 -4.24
CA LEU A 490 -7.88 -6.20 -2.78
C LEU A 490 -7.06 -4.99 -2.30
N THR A 491 -6.07 -4.59 -3.09
CA THR A 491 -5.21 -3.44 -2.79
C THR A 491 -5.28 -2.42 -3.91
N GLN A 492 -5.02 -1.16 -3.57
CA GLN A 492 -4.98 -0.07 -4.53
C GLN A 492 -3.86 0.91 -4.13
N SER A 493 -3.13 1.41 -5.13
CA SER A 493 -2.15 2.48 -4.97
C SER A 493 -2.33 3.51 -6.08
N ASN A 494 -1.99 4.78 -5.81
CA ASN A 494 -2.16 5.88 -6.77
C ASN A 494 -3.59 5.98 -7.36
N PRO A 495 -4.64 6.01 -6.52
CA PRO A 495 -6.03 5.94 -6.96
C PRO A 495 -6.47 7.17 -7.77
N VAL A 496 -7.13 6.97 -8.90
CA VAL A 496 -7.70 8.07 -9.71
C VAL A 496 -9.09 8.49 -9.21
N VAL A 497 -9.57 9.65 -9.66
CA VAL A 497 -10.93 10.13 -9.35
C VAL A 497 -12.00 9.08 -9.66
N ASN A 498 -12.93 8.89 -8.73
CA ASN A 498 -14.01 7.90 -8.78
C ASN A 498 -13.59 6.43 -8.80
N SER A 499 -12.31 6.13 -8.60
CA SER A 499 -11.87 4.77 -8.28
C SER A 499 -12.30 4.38 -6.85
N ALA A 500 -11.94 3.17 -6.41
CA ALA A 500 -12.42 2.65 -5.13
C ALA A 500 -11.96 3.52 -3.94
N TRP A 501 -10.70 3.97 -3.93
CA TRP A 501 -10.08 4.62 -2.76
C TRP A 501 -10.26 3.79 -1.48
N GLU A 502 -10.05 2.48 -1.65
CA GLU A 502 -10.12 1.46 -0.60
C GLU A 502 -8.96 0.48 -0.83
N THR A 503 -8.14 0.24 0.18
CA THR A 503 -7.04 -0.74 0.11
C THR A 503 -6.89 -1.48 1.43
N LEU A 504 -6.65 -2.78 1.36
CA LEU A 504 -6.19 -3.54 2.53
C LEU A 504 -4.77 -3.13 2.91
N SER A 505 -4.47 -3.21 4.20
CA SER A 505 -3.11 -3.00 4.70
C SER A 505 -2.30 -4.29 4.66
N THR A 506 -1.05 -4.18 4.23
CA THR A 506 -0.06 -5.27 4.19
C THR A 506 1.09 -5.02 5.18
N VAL A 507 0.89 -4.13 6.14
CA VAL A 507 1.81 -3.81 7.23
C VAL A 507 1.03 -3.82 8.53
N GLU A 508 1.69 -4.10 9.65
CA GLU A 508 1.06 -4.02 10.96
C GLU A 508 0.65 -2.58 11.29
N ARG A 509 -0.64 -2.39 11.60
CA ARG A 509 -1.20 -1.10 12.05
C ARG A 509 -2.58 -1.29 12.67
N ASP A 510 -2.97 -0.34 13.49
CA ASP A 510 -4.35 -0.20 13.96
C ASP A 510 -5.17 0.58 12.92
N LEU A 511 -6.39 0.13 12.66
CA LEU A 511 -7.41 0.80 11.86
C LEU A 511 -8.60 1.11 12.78
N ASN A 512 -8.92 2.38 12.95
CA ASN A 512 -9.99 2.82 13.83
C ASN A 512 -11.24 3.14 13.01
N PHE A 513 -12.39 2.61 13.41
CA PHE A 513 -13.67 2.80 12.73
C PHE A 513 -14.73 3.40 13.66
N ALA A 514 -15.58 4.26 13.10
CA ALA A 514 -16.82 4.71 13.71
C ALA A 514 -18.02 4.10 12.98
N LEU A 515 -18.96 3.55 13.75
CA LEU A 515 -20.31 3.24 13.29
C LEU A 515 -21.22 4.41 13.64
N THR A 516 -21.73 5.13 12.64
CA THR A 516 -22.75 6.17 12.81
C THR A 516 -24.12 5.61 12.41
N VAL A 517 -25.09 5.66 13.32
CA VAL A 517 -26.48 5.21 13.08
C VAL A 517 -27.42 6.40 13.15
N ARG A 518 -28.19 6.60 12.08
CA ARG A 518 -29.21 7.64 11.94
C ARG A 518 -30.59 6.99 11.93
N ASP A 519 -31.52 7.53 12.68
CA ASP A 519 -32.91 7.05 12.70
C ASP A 519 -33.76 7.51 11.50
N ASN A 520 -33.35 8.61 10.86
CA ASN A 520 -34.13 9.32 9.84
C ASN A 520 -35.54 9.71 10.34
N GLY A 521 -35.66 9.98 11.65
CA GLY A 521 -36.93 10.22 12.33
C GLY A 521 -37.62 11.51 11.90
N VAL A 522 -38.95 11.46 11.82
CA VAL A 522 -39.76 12.58 11.33
C VAL A 522 -39.85 13.68 12.39
N GLY A 523 -39.25 14.84 12.10
CA GLY A 523 -39.29 16.00 13.00
C GLY A 523 -37.91 16.44 13.50
N GLY A 524 -36.87 15.71 13.16
CA GLY A 524 -35.47 15.93 13.52
C GLY A 524 -34.84 14.58 13.82
N GLY A 525 -33.79 14.23 13.09
CA GLY A 525 -33.09 12.96 13.26
C GLY A 525 -32.34 12.91 14.59
N GLN A 526 -32.21 11.71 15.14
CA GLN A 526 -31.28 11.41 16.22
C GLN A 526 -30.16 10.52 15.67
N VAL A 527 -28.95 10.78 16.15
CA VAL A 527 -27.73 10.17 15.64
C VAL A 527 -26.89 9.68 16.81
N VAL A 528 -26.52 8.41 16.77
CA VAL A 528 -25.64 7.79 17.77
C VAL A 528 -24.45 7.15 17.07
N SER A 529 -23.36 6.97 17.81
CA SER A 529 -22.18 6.30 17.29
C SER A 529 -21.45 5.47 18.32
N ASP A 530 -20.70 4.49 17.84
CA ASP A 530 -19.79 3.67 18.62
C ASP A 530 -18.49 3.47 17.83
N LEU A 531 -17.37 3.34 18.54
CA LEU A 531 -16.05 3.16 17.96
C LEU A 531 -15.59 1.71 18.11
N MET A 532 -14.81 1.24 17.14
CA MET A 532 -14.11 -0.04 17.24
C MET A 532 -12.74 0.02 16.58
N LYS A 533 -11.87 -0.91 16.96
CA LYS A 533 -10.53 -1.03 16.41
C LYS A 533 -10.34 -2.38 15.71
N ILE A 534 -9.66 -2.32 14.57
CA ILE A 534 -9.12 -3.48 13.86
C ILE A 534 -7.60 -3.42 13.90
N SER A 535 -6.96 -4.37 14.57
CA SER A 535 -5.50 -4.49 14.60
C SER A 535 -5.05 -5.45 13.49
N VAL A 536 -4.33 -4.94 12.50
CA VAL A 536 -3.76 -5.75 11.41
C VAL A 536 -2.47 -6.38 11.90
N VAL A 537 -2.38 -7.71 11.87
CA VAL A 537 -1.24 -8.48 12.39
C VAL A 537 -0.38 -8.94 11.22
N GLU A 538 0.91 -8.59 11.20
CA GLU A 538 1.80 -8.95 10.09
C GLU A 538 2.33 -10.40 10.16
N THR A 539 2.38 -10.98 11.36
CA THR A 539 2.81 -12.38 11.57
C THR A 539 1.78 -13.41 11.11
N ALA A 540 0.63 -12.95 10.59
CA ALA A 540 -0.45 -13.78 10.09
C ALA A 540 -1.05 -13.20 8.80
N GLY A 541 -1.46 -14.07 7.88
CA GLY A 541 -2.05 -13.67 6.60
C GLY A 541 -1.13 -13.80 5.38
N PRO A 542 -1.69 -13.60 4.17
CA PRO A 542 -3.10 -13.39 3.89
C PRO A 542 -3.93 -14.67 4.03
N PHE A 543 -5.18 -14.57 4.52
CA PHE A 543 -6.13 -15.68 4.55
C PHE A 543 -6.78 -15.87 3.17
N LEU A 544 -6.73 -17.06 2.59
CA LEU A 544 -7.06 -17.31 1.19
C LEU A 544 -7.88 -18.60 0.98
N VAL A 545 -8.85 -18.59 0.07
CA VAL A 545 -9.50 -19.82 -0.43
C VAL A 545 -8.66 -20.39 -1.58
N LEU A 546 -8.25 -21.65 -1.44
CA LEU A 546 -7.34 -22.34 -2.38
C LEU A 546 -8.10 -23.24 -3.37
N SER A 547 -9.37 -23.57 -3.11
CA SER A 547 -10.19 -24.46 -3.94
C SER A 547 -11.23 -23.71 -4.79
N GLN A 548 -11.76 -24.38 -5.83
CA GLN A 548 -12.72 -23.83 -6.78
C GLN A 548 -12.28 -22.49 -7.43
N ASN A 549 -10.98 -22.25 -7.53
CA ASN A 549 -10.39 -21.06 -8.17
C ASN A 549 -10.36 -21.12 -9.71
N THR A 550 -10.96 -22.14 -10.32
CA THR A 550 -11.06 -22.28 -11.77
C THR A 550 -12.49 -22.60 -12.20
N THR A 551 -12.79 -22.37 -13.48
CA THR A 551 -14.11 -22.74 -14.02
C THR A 551 -14.27 -24.25 -14.02
N ALA A 552 -15.16 -24.74 -13.15
CA ALA A 552 -15.52 -26.15 -13.03
C ALA A 552 -17.04 -26.32 -13.09
N SER A 553 -17.51 -27.55 -13.29
CA SER A 553 -18.93 -27.90 -13.24
C SER A 553 -19.13 -29.09 -12.32
N PHE A 554 -19.94 -28.89 -11.29
CA PHE A 554 -20.30 -29.90 -10.30
C PHE A 554 -21.80 -30.16 -10.37
N GLU A 555 -22.23 -31.39 -10.13
CA GLU A 555 -23.66 -31.68 -10.01
C GLU A 555 -24.19 -31.24 -8.65
N ALA A 556 -25.44 -30.78 -8.60
CA ALA A 556 -26.19 -30.62 -7.37
C ALA A 556 -26.17 -31.91 -6.52
N GLY A 557 -26.03 -31.76 -5.20
CA GLY A 557 -25.92 -32.88 -4.27
C GLY A 557 -24.62 -33.67 -4.38
N SER A 558 -23.58 -33.12 -5.01
CA SER A 558 -22.23 -33.69 -4.94
C SER A 558 -21.46 -33.09 -3.77
N SER A 559 -20.63 -33.90 -3.12
CA SER A 559 -19.71 -33.46 -2.08
C SER A 559 -18.49 -32.79 -2.72
N GLN A 560 -18.09 -31.63 -2.20
CA GLN A 560 -16.92 -30.88 -2.65
C GLN A 560 -16.04 -30.53 -1.45
N GLU A 561 -14.74 -30.76 -1.60
CA GLU A 561 -13.75 -30.30 -0.65
C GLU A 561 -13.44 -28.82 -0.89
N ILE A 562 -13.51 -28.03 0.18
CA ILE A 562 -13.15 -26.63 0.24
C ILE A 562 -11.82 -26.54 0.98
N LEU A 563 -10.81 -25.92 0.34
CA LEU A 563 -9.47 -25.74 0.89
C LEU A 563 -9.21 -24.25 1.10
N TRP A 564 -8.56 -23.89 2.21
CA TRP A 564 -8.11 -22.53 2.49
C TRP A 564 -6.76 -22.53 3.23
N ASP A 565 -6.06 -21.42 3.17
CA ASP A 565 -4.85 -21.18 3.95
C ASP A 565 -5.23 -20.65 5.34
N VAL A 566 -4.89 -21.39 6.40
CA VAL A 566 -5.14 -20.97 7.80
C VAL A 566 -4.34 -19.71 8.15
N ALA A 567 -3.19 -19.49 7.51
CA ALA A 567 -2.42 -18.25 7.59
C ALA A 567 -2.15 -17.73 9.02
N ASN A 568 -1.78 -18.62 9.95
CA ASN A 568 -1.53 -18.35 11.38
C ASN A 568 -2.72 -17.70 12.15
N THR A 569 -3.94 -17.78 11.64
CA THR A 569 -5.11 -17.13 12.26
C THR A 569 -5.64 -17.82 13.53
N THR A 570 -5.19 -19.04 13.83
CA THR A 570 -5.56 -19.80 15.03
C THR A 570 -4.66 -19.52 16.24
N ASN A 571 -3.67 -18.63 16.12
CA ASN A 571 -2.82 -18.22 17.24
C ASN A 571 -3.60 -17.43 18.31
N SER A 572 -2.99 -17.18 19.47
CA SER A 572 -3.65 -16.44 20.56
C SER A 572 -3.98 -14.98 20.24
N THR A 573 -3.30 -14.37 19.26
CA THR A 573 -3.49 -12.97 18.84
C THR A 573 -4.77 -12.77 18.01
N ILE A 574 -5.01 -13.61 17.01
CA ILE A 574 -6.21 -13.54 16.13
C ILE A 574 -7.33 -14.45 16.63
N ASN A 575 -6.96 -15.62 17.16
CA ASN A 575 -7.83 -16.59 17.83
C ASN A 575 -9.09 -16.99 17.02
N ALA A 576 -8.95 -17.15 15.71
CA ALA A 576 -10.02 -17.65 14.85
C ALA A 576 -9.98 -19.19 14.78
N GLN A 577 -10.59 -19.88 15.75
CA GLN A 577 -10.58 -21.35 15.80
C GLN A 577 -11.59 -22.00 14.84
N LEU A 578 -12.63 -21.27 14.44
CA LEU A 578 -13.74 -21.78 13.64
C LEU A 578 -14.03 -20.88 12.44
N VAL A 579 -14.55 -21.47 11.36
CA VAL A 579 -14.98 -20.80 10.13
C VAL A 579 -16.36 -21.27 9.68
N ASP A 580 -17.04 -20.40 8.93
CA ASP A 580 -18.28 -20.67 8.21
C ASP A 580 -18.00 -20.71 6.71
N ILE A 581 -18.67 -21.63 6.01
CA ILE A 581 -18.55 -21.80 4.56
C ILE A 581 -19.87 -21.40 3.91
N LEU A 582 -19.85 -20.35 3.10
CA LEU A 582 -21.01 -19.76 2.46
C LEU A 582 -20.94 -19.90 0.95
N LEU A 583 -22.09 -20.13 0.32
CA LEU A 583 -22.28 -20.20 -1.13
C LEU A 583 -23.01 -18.95 -1.63
N SER A 584 -22.45 -18.36 -2.68
CA SER A 584 -23.15 -17.44 -3.58
C SER A 584 -23.58 -18.19 -4.84
N THR A 585 -24.73 -17.81 -5.39
CA THR A 585 -25.25 -18.32 -6.67
C THR A 585 -25.40 -17.24 -7.74
N ASP A 586 -25.04 -16.00 -7.41
CA ASP A 586 -25.22 -14.79 -8.22
C ASP A 586 -23.89 -14.11 -8.61
N GLY A 587 -22.79 -14.87 -8.56
CA GLY A 587 -21.46 -14.41 -8.95
C GLY A 587 -20.69 -13.72 -7.82
N GLY A 588 -21.11 -13.90 -6.57
CA GLY A 588 -20.51 -13.27 -5.40
C GLY A 588 -21.14 -11.93 -5.02
N LEU A 589 -22.33 -11.59 -5.56
CA LEU A 589 -23.06 -10.39 -5.15
C LEU A 589 -23.67 -10.56 -3.76
N THR A 590 -24.15 -11.77 -3.44
CA THR A 590 -24.66 -12.14 -2.12
C THR A 590 -24.22 -13.55 -1.70
N PHE A 591 -24.00 -13.75 -0.40
CA PHE A 591 -23.64 -15.05 0.20
C PHE A 591 -24.73 -15.46 1.20
N THR A 592 -25.85 -15.95 0.67
CA THR A 592 -27.09 -16.21 1.44
C THR A 592 -27.25 -17.67 1.86
N THR A 593 -26.46 -18.59 1.31
CA THR A 593 -26.60 -20.03 1.57
C THR A 593 -25.43 -20.51 2.41
N THR A 594 -25.68 -20.92 3.64
CA THR A 594 -24.68 -21.59 4.48
C THR A 594 -24.52 -23.04 4.06
N LEU A 595 -23.29 -23.46 3.75
CA LEU A 595 -22.94 -24.84 3.43
C LEU A 595 -22.42 -25.60 4.66
N ALA A 596 -21.70 -24.90 5.53
CA ALA A 596 -21.23 -25.38 6.83
C ALA A 596 -21.03 -24.19 7.76
N GLN A 597 -21.17 -24.40 9.07
CA GLN A 597 -21.01 -23.37 10.10
C GLN A 597 -20.18 -23.93 11.25
N ASP A 598 -19.41 -23.07 11.92
CA ASP A 598 -18.63 -23.42 13.11
C ASP A 598 -17.70 -24.63 12.89
N VAL A 599 -17.11 -24.76 11.69
CA VAL A 599 -16.17 -25.84 11.37
C VAL A 599 -14.76 -25.44 11.76
N ALA A 600 -13.90 -26.42 12.07
CA ALA A 600 -12.51 -26.19 12.42
C ALA A 600 -11.78 -25.33 11.39
N ASN A 601 -11.01 -24.33 11.85
CA ASN A 601 -10.11 -23.55 10.99
C ASN A 601 -8.77 -24.30 10.78
N ASP A 602 -8.82 -25.45 10.11
CA ASP A 602 -7.67 -26.36 9.92
C ASP A 602 -7.22 -26.47 8.44
N GLY A 603 -7.86 -25.73 7.55
CA GLY A 603 -7.48 -25.56 6.14
C GLY A 603 -8.28 -26.40 5.15
N ALA A 604 -9.17 -27.29 5.60
CA ALA A 604 -10.00 -28.11 4.71
C ALA A 604 -11.35 -28.51 5.31
N HIS A 605 -12.42 -28.47 4.52
CA HIS A 605 -13.71 -29.02 4.92
C HIS A 605 -14.52 -29.51 3.71
N THR A 606 -15.27 -30.60 3.88
CA THR A 606 -16.12 -31.15 2.81
C THR A 606 -17.56 -30.69 2.97
N VAL A 607 -18.10 -30.05 1.94
CA VAL A 607 -19.49 -29.55 1.91
C VAL A 607 -20.33 -30.28 0.87
N LEU A 608 -21.65 -30.31 1.08
CA LEU A 608 -22.61 -30.81 0.08
C LEU A 608 -23.18 -29.64 -0.74
N LEU A 609 -23.06 -29.69 -2.06
CA LEU A 609 -23.66 -28.64 -2.89
C LEU A 609 -25.19 -28.72 -2.87
N PRO A 610 -25.90 -27.59 -2.67
CA PRO A 610 -27.35 -27.57 -2.59
C PRO A 610 -27.97 -27.83 -3.97
N ASN A 611 -29.27 -28.10 -3.95
CA ASN A 611 -30.04 -28.32 -5.17
C ASN A 611 -30.41 -27.01 -5.89
N VAL A 612 -29.38 -26.30 -6.38
CA VAL A 612 -29.53 -25.05 -7.12
C VAL A 612 -28.73 -25.14 -8.41
N VAL A 613 -29.32 -24.68 -9.52
CA VAL A 613 -28.64 -24.62 -10.82
C VAL A 613 -28.15 -23.20 -11.07
N THR A 614 -26.84 -23.04 -11.23
CA THR A 614 -26.23 -21.73 -11.54
C THR A 614 -24.91 -21.92 -12.27
N THR A 615 -24.48 -20.92 -13.04
CA THR A 615 -23.15 -20.86 -13.65
C THR A 615 -22.24 -19.85 -12.96
N GLN A 616 -22.70 -19.25 -11.87
CA GLN A 616 -22.06 -18.12 -11.18
C GLN A 616 -21.84 -18.43 -9.69
N ALA A 617 -21.53 -19.68 -9.35
CA ALA A 617 -21.31 -20.05 -7.95
C ALA A 617 -19.95 -19.55 -7.43
N ARG A 618 -19.93 -19.07 -6.17
CA ARG A 618 -18.72 -18.69 -5.41
C ARG A 618 -18.79 -19.23 -3.99
N ILE A 619 -17.63 -19.54 -3.42
CA ILE A 619 -17.47 -19.95 -2.02
C ILE A 619 -16.77 -18.85 -1.25
N MET A 620 -17.32 -18.52 -0.08
CA MET A 620 -16.68 -17.69 0.93
C MET A 620 -16.38 -18.55 2.16
N VAL A 621 -15.17 -18.41 2.69
CA VAL A 621 -14.78 -18.91 4.01
C VAL A 621 -14.64 -17.70 4.93
N LYS A 622 -15.49 -17.61 5.96
CA LYS A 622 -15.55 -16.47 6.90
C LYS A 622 -15.20 -16.97 8.30
N ALA A 623 -14.37 -16.26 9.06
CA ALA A 623 -14.13 -16.62 10.45
C ALA A 623 -15.42 -16.46 11.30
N SER A 624 -15.79 -17.45 12.09
CA SER A 624 -17.08 -17.44 12.82
C SER A 624 -17.08 -16.46 14.00
N SER A 625 -15.92 -16.26 14.64
CA SER A 625 -15.73 -15.37 15.79
C SER A 625 -14.90 -14.13 15.50
N ASN A 626 -14.65 -13.82 14.22
CA ASN A 626 -13.83 -12.69 13.77
C ASN A 626 -14.46 -12.09 12.49
N VAL A 627 -13.96 -10.95 12.02
CA VAL A 627 -14.56 -10.17 10.91
C VAL A 627 -13.96 -10.49 9.54
N PHE A 628 -12.84 -11.21 9.48
CA PHE A 628 -12.14 -11.48 8.22
C PHE A 628 -12.73 -12.67 7.45
N PHE A 629 -12.54 -12.66 6.13
CA PHE A 629 -13.01 -13.72 5.23
C PHE A 629 -12.18 -13.78 3.94
N ALA A 630 -12.34 -14.86 3.18
CA ALA A 630 -11.79 -15.01 1.84
C ALA A 630 -12.83 -15.59 0.87
N VAL A 631 -12.70 -15.28 -0.42
CA VAL A 631 -13.58 -15.76 -1.50
C VAL A 631 -12.75 -16.39 -2.60
N ASN A 632 -13.25 -17.46 -3.21
CA ASN A 632 -12.58 -18.13 -4.32
C ASN A 632 -12.50 -17.26 -5.60
N GLU A 633 -11.43 -17.43 -6.38
CA GLU A 633 -11.05 -16.54 -7.49
C GLU A 633 -11.92 -16.64 -8.75
N ALA A 634 -12.53 -17.81 -9.04
CA ALA A 634 -13.35 -18.01 -10.25
C ALA A 634 -14.80 -18.48 -9.99
N ASN A 635 -15.71 -18.16 -10.91
CA ASN A 635 -17.05 -18.74 -10.91
C ASN A 635 -16.95 -20.24 -11.25
N PHE A 636 -17.74 -21.07 -10.57
CA PHE A 636 -18.02 -22.45 -11.00
C PHE A 636 -19.51 -22.65 -11.27
N SER A 637 -19.86 -23.76 -11.91
CA SER A 637 -21.24 -24.11 -12.25
C SER A 637 -21.75 -25.26 -11.39
N ILE A 638 -23.00 -25.14 -10.96
CA ILE A 638 -23.77 -26.23 -10.35
C ILE A 638 -24.83 -26.67 -11.37
N THR A 639 -24.77 -27.92 -11.80
CA THR A 639 -25.69 -28.50 -12.78
C THR A 639 -26.78 -29.32 -12.09
N SER A 640 -27.94 -29.46 -12.72
CA SER A 640 -29.05 -30.24 -12.18
C SER A 640 -28.66 -31.72 -12.03
N SER A 641 -28.97 -32.33 -10.89
CA SER A 641 -28.93 -33.78 -10.69
C SER A 641 -30.35 -34.34 -10.56
N ALA A 642 -30.60 -35.57 -11.03
CA ALA A 642 -31.94 -36.17 -11.02
C ALA A 642 -32.46 -36.45 -9.60
N ILE A 643 -31.54 -36.86 -8.72
CA ILE A 643 -31.77 -37.11 -7.28
C ILE A 643 -30.70 -36.34 -6.50
N VAL A 644 -31.13 -35.62 -5.45
CA VAL A 644 -30.26 -35.00 -4.45
C VAL A 644 -30.67 -35.51 -3.07
N LEU A 645 -29.70 -35.99 -2.28
CA LEU A 645 -29.88 -36.35 -0.88
C LEU A 645 -29.34 -35.19 -0.05
N ASN A 646 -30.21 -34.27 0.34
CA ASN A 646 -29.84 -33.02 0.97
C ASN A 646 -29.64 -33.21 2.48
N PHE A 647 -28.39 -33.44 2.88
CA PHE A 647 -27.95 -33.48 4.28
C PHE A 647 -27.49 -32.09 4.72
N SER A 648 -27.74 -31.74 5.99
CA SER A 648 -27.25 -30.47 6.57
C SER A 648 -25.75 -30.50 6.86
N GLU A 649 -25.23 -31.68 7.20
CA GLU A 649 -23.84 -31.93 7.56
C GLU A 649 -23.39 -33.24 6.92
N LEU A 650 -22.09 -33.43 6.75
CA LEU A 650 -21.53 -34.68 6.24
C LEU A 650 -20.73 -35.45 7.29
N GLU A 651 -20.54 -34.85 8.46
CA GLU A 651 -19.76 -35.40 9.55
C GLU A 651 -20.63 -35.48 10.80
N TYR A 652 -20.69 -36.66 11.42
CA TYR A 652 -21.50 -36.92 12.60
C TYR A 652 -20.74 -37.77 13.60
N PHE A 653 -21.09 -37.66 14.87
CA PHE A 653 -20.54 -38.52 15.92
C PHE A 653 -21.63 -39.32 16.65
N ILE A 654 -21.27 -40.48 17.17
CA ILE A 654 -22.13 -41.35 17.97
C ILE A 654 -21.43 -41.66 19.29
N CYS A 655 -22.00 -41.19 20.40
CA CYS A 655 -21.52 -41.54 21.73
C CYS A 655 -22.04 -42.91 22.16
N GLN A 656 -21.15 -43.88 22.30
CA GLN A 656 -21.54 -45.22 22.75
C GLN A 656 -22.19 -45.18 24.15
N PRO A 657 -23.27 -45.96 24.40
CA PRO A 657 -24.00 -46.86 23.49
C PRO A 657 -25.29 -46.23 22.93
N SER A 658 -25.26 -44.94 22.58
CA SER A 658 -26.43 -44.19 22.09
C SER A 658 -26.70 -44.44 20.60
N ASP A 659 -27.93 -44.19 20.18
CA ASP A 659 -28.31 -44.18 18.77
C ASP A 659 -28.16 -42.77 18.18
N LEU A 660 -27.92 -42.66 16.88
CA LEU A 660 -27.85 -41.41 16.12
C LEU A 660 -28.94 -41.38 15.06
N ILE A 661 -29.68 -40.27 14.98
CA ILE A 661 -30.70 -40.04 13.95
C ILE A 661 -30.25 -38.85 13.10
N ILE A 662 -30.08 -39.08 11.80
CA ILE A 662 -29.67 -38.09 10.82
C ILE A 662 -30.85 -37.83 9.86
N PRO A 663 -31.48 -36.64 9.92
CA PRO A 663 -32.49 -36.27 8.94
C PRO A 663 -31.83 -35.81 7.63
N PHE A 664 -32.42 -36.17 6.49
CA PHE A 664 -32.10 -35.57 5.19
C PHE A 664 -33.35 -35.39 4.35
N THR A 665 -33.29 -34.47 3.39
CA THR A 665 -34.39 -34.26 2.43
C THR A 665 -34.07 -34.94 1.11
N TYR A 666 -34.95 -35.84 0.65
CA TYR A 666 -34.91 -36.41 -0.69
C TYR A 666 -35.52 -35.42 -1.69
N GLU A 667 -34.70 -34.96 -2.63
CA GLU A 667 -35.09 -34.00 -3.65
C GLU A 667 -34.86 -34.55 -5.06
N THR A 668 -35.68 -34.08 -6.01
CA THR A 668 -35.70 -34.55 -7.40
C THR A 668 -35.83 -33.39 -8.37
N ASN A 669 -35.16 -33.46 -9.53
CA ASN A 669 -35.27 -32.45 -10.59
C ASN A 669 -35.69 -33.04 -11.94
N GLY A 670 -35.95 -32.16 -12.93
CA GLY A 670 -36.14 -32.57 -14.32
C GLY A 670 -37.38 -33.42 -14.58
N GLY A 671 -38.36 -33.40 -13.67
CA GLY A 671 -39.56 -34.24 -13.75
C GLY A 671 -39.35 -35.70 -13.34
N PHE A 672 -38.24 -36.01 -12.67
CA PHE A 672 -37.97 -37.34 -12.13
C PHE A 672 -39.08 -37.76 -11.14
N SER A 673 -39.58 -38.99 -11.30
CA SER A 673 -40.76 -39.50 -10.56
C SER A 673 -40.70 -41.01 -10.30
N GLU A 674 -39.51 -41.60 -10.35
CA GLU A 674 -39.31 -43.01 -10.00
C GLU A 674 -39.17 -43.20 -8.48
N GLU A 675 -39.55 -44.37 -7.97
CA GLU A 675 -39.33 -44.71 -6.56
C GLU A 675 -37.83 -44.97 -6.32
N ALA A 676 -37.25 -44.26 -5.36
CA ALA A 676 -35.89 -44.47 -4.86
C ALA A 676 -35.92 -45.26 -3.54
N THR A 677 -35.11 -46.31 -3.45
CA THR A 677 -34.89 -47.09 -2.22
C THR A 677 -33.57 -46.68 -1.56
N PHE A 678 -33.58 -46.49 -0.25
CA PHE A 678 -32.40 -46.07 0.52
C PHE A 678 -31.64 -47.26 1.12
N SER A 679 -30.31 -47.18 1.11
CA SER A 679 -29.43 -48.15 1.76
C SER A 679 -28.15 -47.48 2.27
N VAL A 680 -27.42 -48.15 3.17
CA VAL A 680 -26.09 -47.71 3.63
C VAL A 680 -25.05 -48.76 3.25
N SER A 681 -23.93 -48.30 2.72
CA SER A 681 -22.72 -49.09 2.45
C SER A 681 -21.60 -48.69 3.42
N GLY A 682 -20.65 -49.59 3.68
CA GLY A 682 -19.49 -49.29 4.54
C GLY A 682 -19.73 -49.44 6.05
N LEU A 683 -20.89 -49.95 6.48
CA LEU A 683 -21.22 -50.14 7.89
C LEU A 683 -20.18 -51.00 8.65
N PRO A 684 -19.65 -50.54 9.79
CA PRO A 684 -18.76 -51.34 10.63
C PRO A 684 -19.51 -52.51 11.28
N THR A 685 -18.77 -53.56 11.62
CA THR A 685 -19.35 -54.72 12.29
C THR A 685 -19.95 -54.30 13.64
N GLY A 686 -21.22 -54.64 13.87
CA GLY A 686 -21.94 -54.32 15.10
C GLY A 686 -22.90 -53.13 14.98
N LEU A 687 -22.65 -52.18 14.06
CA LEU A 687 -23.55 -51.05 13.82
C LEU A 687 -24.67 -51.43 12.84
N THR A 688 -25.88 -50.94 13.08
CA THR A 688 -27.04 -51.16 12.21
C THR A 688 -27.61 -49.84 11.72
N ALA A 689 -28.14 -49.80 10.49
CA ALA A 689 -28.77 -48.61 9.91
C ALA A 689 -30.21 -48.93 9.46
N SER A 690 -31.13 -47.99 9.65
CA SER A 690 -32.50 -48.07 9.16
C SER A 690 -33.00 -46.71 8.68
N PHE A 691 -33.98 -46.71 7.77
CA PHE A 691 -34.54 -45.50 7.17
C PHE A 691 -36.05 -45.40 7.43
N SER A 692 -36.53 -44.19 7.72
CA SER A 692 -37.95 -43.90 7.90
C SER A 692 -38.32 -42.61 7.15
N PRO A 693 -39.02 -42.68 5.99
CA PRO A 693 -39.42 -43.88 5.25
C PRO A 693 -38.23 -44.57 4.54
N ALA A 694 -38.36 -45.87 4.21
CA ALA A 694 -37.31 -46.63 3.51
C ALA A 694 -37.24 -46.37 1.99
N THR A 695 -38.29 -45.77 1.42
CA THR A 695 -38.36 -45.36 0.00
C THR A 695 -38.98 -43.97 -0.12
N ALA A 696 -38.72 -43.29 -1.24
CA ALA A 696 -39.35 -42.01 -1.58
C ALA A 696 -39.60 -41.90 -3.10
N THR A 697 -40.61 -41.11 -3.48
CA THR A 697 -40.92 -40.78 -4.89
C THR A 697 -41.23 -39.29 -5.06
N ALA A 698 -41.79 -38.65 -4.04
CA ALA A 698 -42.12 -37.23 -4.07
C ALA A 698 -40.91 -36.36 -3.72
N ASN A 699 -40.71 -35.27 -4.47
CA ASN A 699 -39.75 -34.23 -4.14
C ASN A 699 -40.02 -33.64 -2.74
N GLY A 700 -38.97 -33.38 -1.96
CA GLY A 700 -39.07 -32.79 -0.62
C GLY A 700 -39.50 -33.78 0.46
N THR A 701 -39.28 -35.08 0.25
CA THR A 701 -39.59 -36.10 1.28
C THR A 701 -38.51 -36.07 2.36
N LEU A 702 -38.88 -35.80 3.61
CA LEU A 702 -37.99 -35.93 4.76
C LEU A 702 -37.77 -37.41 5.10
N VAL A 703 -36.52 -37.79 5.34
CA VAL A 703 -36.09 -39.15 5.65
C VAL A 703 -35.18 -39.15 6.86
N ASP A 704 -35.50 -39.96 7.86
CA ASP A 704 -34.64 -40.19 9.02
C ASP A 704 -33.77 -41.44 8.79
N LEU A 705 -32.44 -41.26 8.78
CA LEU A 705 -31.46 -42.34 8.84
C LEU A 705 -31.07 -42.58 10.31
N THR A 706 -31.43 -43.73 10.86
CA THR A 706 -31.11 -44.11 12.25
C THR A 706 -29.98 -45.13 12.28
N PHE A 707 -28.87 -44.79 12.95
CA PHE A 707 -27.82 -45.71 13.35
C PHE A 707 -28.05 -46.20 14.78
N SER A 708 -28.14 -47.52 14.97
CA SER A 708 -28.37 -48.15 16.27
C SER A 708 -27.32 -49.22 16.60
N ASN A 709 -27.26 -49.61 17.87
CA ASN A 709 -26.35 -50.64 18.41
C ASN A 709 -24.87 -50.22 18.41
N SER A 710 -24.61 -48.92 18.58
CA SER A 710 -23.25 -48.33 18.57
C SER A 710 -22.31 -48.94 19.61
N GLY A 711 -22.81 -49.40 20.76
CA GLY A 711 -22.00 -50.05 21.80
C GLY A 711 -21.35 -51.38 21.39
N ALA A 712 -21.77 -51.99 20.28
CA ALA A 712 -21.14 -53.19 19.70
C ALA A 712 -20.18 -52.87 18.54
N ALA A 713 -20.14 -51.62 18.07
CA ALA A 713 -19.17 -51.16 17.08
C ALA A 713 -17.83 -50.82 17.75
N ALA A 714 -16.73 -50.88 17.01
CA ALA A 714 -15.46 -50.38 17.51
C ALA A 714 -15.46 -48.83 17.50
N VAL A 715 -14.67 -48.22 18.38
CA VAL A 715 -14.40 -46.79 18.33
C VAL A 715 -13.56 -46.49 17.09
N GLY A 716 -13.86 -45.40 16.41
CA GLY A 716 -13.13 -44.94 15.24
C GLY A 716 -13.99 -44.17 14.26
N VAL A 717 -13.36 -43.66 13.20
CA VAL A 717 -14.00 -42.89 12.14
C VAL A 717 -14.34 -43.80 10.96
N TYR A 718 -15.59 -43.77 10.51
CA TYR A 718 -16.10 -44.61 9.43
C TYR A 718 -16.66 -43.77 8.28
N GLN A 719 -16.29 -44.14 7.05
CA GLN A 719 -16.87 -43.56 5.83
C GLN A 719 -18.05 -44.41 5.35
N LEU A 720 -19.27 -43.88 5.48
CA LEU A 720 -20.52 -44.57 5.20
C LEU A 720 -21.20 -43.98 3.96
N GLY A 721 -21.44 -44.81 2.94
CA GLY A 721 -22.12 -44.36 1.72
C GLY A 721 -23.64 -44.53 1.84
N VAL A 722 -24.39 -43.44 1.93
CA VAL A 722 -25.86 -43.43 1.84
C VAL A 722 -26.25 -43.42 0.36
N VAL A 723 -26.94 -44.48 -0.06
CA VAL A 723 -27.25 -44.74 -1.47
C VAL A 723 -28.76 -44.67 -1.68
N ALA A 724 -29.19 -43.89 -2.66
CA ALA A 724 -30.54 -43.91 -3.23
C ALA A 724 -30.51 -44.59 -4.60
N THR A 725 -31.21 -45.71 -4.73
CA THR A 725 -31.29 -46.48 -5.98
C THR A 725 -32.71 -46.47 -6.53
N SER A 726 -32.85 -46.01 -7.77
CA SER A 726 -34.08 -46.07 -8.58
C SER A 726 -33.88 -46.96 -9.81
N ALA A 727 -34.83 -47.01 -10.74
CA ALA A 727 -34.70 -47.85 -11.93
C ALA A 727 -33.69 -47.27 -12.93
N SER A 728 -33.58 -45.94 -13.03
CA SER A 728 -32.68 -45.26 -13.98
C SER A 728 -31.46 -44.58 -13.35
N VAL A 729 -31.50 -44.24 -12.06
CA VAL A 729 -30.45 -43.47 -11.37
C VAL A 729 -30.05 -44.12 -10.06
N THR A 730 -28.74 -44.14 -9.78
CA THR A 730 -28.19 -44.39 -8.44
C THR A 730 -27.39 -43.17 -8.01
N LYS A 731 -27.70 -42.62 -6.84
CA LYS A 731 -26.97 -41.49 -6.23
C LYS A 731 -26.44 -41.93 -4.88
N GLN A 732 -25.21 -41.54 -4.56
CA GLN A 732 -24.58 -41.81 -3.29
C GLN A 732 -24.03 -40.52 -2.69
N VAL A 733 -24.20 -40.35 -1.38
CA VAL A 733 -23.52 -39.34 -0.56
C VAL A 733 -22.72 -40.09 0.51
N SER A 734 -21.47 -39.70 0.71
CA SER A 734 -20.63 -40.27 1.76
C SER A 734 -20.75 -39.41 3.03
N LEU A 735 -21.00 -40.07 4.16
CA LEU A 735 -21.00 -39.47 5.49
C LEU A 735 -19.80 -39.99 6.28
N THR A 736 -19.10 -39.10 6.96
CA THR A 736 -18.10 -39.44 7.98
C THR A 736 -18.83 -39.62 9.30
N VAL A 737 -18.79 -40.82 9.89
CA VAL A 737 -19.39 -41.10 11.19
C VAL A 737 -18.33 -41.55 12.17
N SER A 738 -18.02 -40.75 13.18
CA SER A 738 -17.17 -41.13 14.31
C SER A 738 -17.98 -41.88 15.36
N VAL A 739 -17.53 -43.07 15.76
CA VAL A 739 -18.06 -43.77 16.92
C VAL A 739 -17.10 -43.51 18.07
N GLU A 740 -17.57 -42.82 19.09
CA GLU A 740 -16.76 -42.31 20.21
C GLU A 740 -17.22 -42.89 21.55
N ASN A 741 -16.34 -42.87 22.55
CA ASN A 741 -16.66 -43.23 23.92
C ASN A 741 -15.98 -42.28 24.91
N THR A 742 -16.12 -42.53 26.21
CA THR A 742 -15.55 -41.69 27.27
C THR A 742 -14.26 -42.27 27.87
N SER A 743 -13.56 -43.15 27.14
CA SER A 743 -12.37 -43.85 27.63
C SER A 743 -11.10 -43.27 27.01
N PHE A 744 -10.47 -42.34 27.72
CA PHE A 744 -9.24 -41.69 27.29
C PHE A 744 -8.00 -42.26 27.97
N THR A 745 -6.87 -42.25 27.26
CA THR A 745 -5.54 -42.40 27.86
C THR A 745 -4.93 -41.02 28.20
N PRO A 746 -4.12 -40.88 29.26
CA PRO A 746 -3.45 -39.60 29.55
C PRO A 746 -2.53 -39.19 28.40
N VAL A 747 -2.62 -37.92 27.99
CA VAL A 747 -1.81 -37.33 26.91
C VAL A 747 -0.33 -37.29 27.31
N LEU A 748 0.56 -37.61 26.37
CA LEU A 748 2.01 -37.57 26.55
C LEU A 748 2.58 -36.28 25.96
N LEU A 749 3.27 -35.49 26.78
CA LEU A 749 3.84 -34.20 26.40
C LEU A 749 5.21 -34.39 25.70
N ILE A 750 5.53 -33.54 24.72
CA ILE A 750 6.74 -33.62 23.89
C ILE A 750 7.64 -32.39 24.12
N ALA A 751 7.14 -31.19 23.86
CA ALA A 751 7.88 -29.93 23.96
C ALA A 751 7.02 -28.84 24.63
N PRO A 752 7.61 -27.92 25.42
CA PRO A 752 8.99 -27.93 25.92
C PRO A 752 9.25 -29.16 26.79
N THR A 753 10.46 -29.72 26.75
CA THR A 753 10.80 -30.92 27.56
C THR A 753 10.73 -30.63 29.05
N ASP A 754 10.35 -31.62 29.87
CA ASP A 754 10.25 -31.43 31.32
C ASP A 754 11.55 -30.91 31.96
N ALA A 755 11.41 -29.89 32.80
CA ALA A 755 12.46 -29.13 33.45
C ALA A 755 13.46 -28.45 32.49
N ALA A 756 13.02 -28.07 31.28
CA ALA A 756 13.82 -27.23 30.39
C ALA A 756 14.21 -25.90 31.08
N VAL A 757 15.44 -25.45 30.82
CA VAL A 757 15.97 -24.14 31.24
C VAL A 757 16.29 -23.32 30.00
N ASP A 758 16.35 -21.99 30.16
CA ASP A 758 16.64 -21.03 29.09
C ASP A 758 15.67 -21.16 27.90
N ALA A 759 14.42 -21.54 28.18
CA ALA A 759 13.37 -21.55 27.17
C ALA A 759 13.03 -20.11 26.76
N GLY A 760 12.85 -19.83 25.47
CA GLY A 760 12.43 -18.49 25.01
C GLY A 760 11.15 -17.99 25.69
N ILE A 761 10.91 -16.68 25.67
CA ILE A 761 9.69 -16.13 26.27
C ILE A 761 8.44 -16.40 25.42
N ASN A 762 8.63 -16.89 24.20
CA ASN A 762 7.59 -17.42 23.31
C ASN A 762 7.76 -18.93 23.18
N GLN A 763 6.73 -19.73 23.52
CA GLN A 763 6.84 -21.19 23.56
C GLN A 763 5.81 -21.89 22.68
N VAL A 764 6.29 -22.92 21.99
CA VAL A 764 5.45 -23.90 21.28
C VAL A 764 5.33 -25.15 22.14
N PHE A 765 4.10 -25.50 22.47
CA PHE A 765 3.72 -26.70 23.19
C PHE A 765 3.33 -27.78 22.19
N GLU A 766 3.86 -28.98 22.37
CA GLU A 766 3.59 -30.13 21.52
C GLU A 766 3.32 -31.37 22.36
N TRP A 767 2.33 -32.16 21.98
CA TRP A 767 2.01 -33.44 22.64
C TRP A 767 1.65 -34.52 21.63
N GLN A 768 1.61 -35.77 22.09
CA GLN A 768 1.21 -36.90 21.27
C GLN A 768 -0.31 -36.96 21.12
N GLU A 769 -0.78 -37.26 19.91
CA GLU A 769 -2.19 -37.47 19.59
C GLU A 769 -2.81 -38.62 20.42
N GLU A 770 -4.01 -38.39 20.96
CA GLU A 770 -4.83 -39.36 21.67
C GLU A 770 -5.95 -39.89 20.74
N PRO A 771 -6.01 -41.19 20.43
CA PRO A 771 -6.88 -41.73 19.37
C PRO A 771 -8.40 -41.56 19.56
N SER A 772 -8.85 -41.34 20.80
CA SER A 772 -10.26 -41.16 21.15
C SER A 772 -10.62 -39.69 21.36
N SER A 773 -9.68 -38.78 21.17
CA SER A 773 -9.87 -37.33 21.33
C SER A 773 -10.12 -36.63 19.99
N THR A 774 -10.91 -35.57 20.03
CA THR A 774 -11.10 -34.64 18.91
C THR A 774 -10.60 -33.24 19.24
N THR A 775 -10.48 -32.93 20.54
CA THR A 775 -9.91 -31.67 21.03
C THR A 775 -9.08 -31.93 22.29
N TYR A 776 -8.28 -30.95 22.68
CA TYR A 776 -7.47 -30.98 23.89
C TYR A 776 -7.68 -29.70 24.68
N ASP A 777 -7.78 -29.80 26.00
CA ASP A 777 -7.63 -28.64 26.88
C ASP A 777 -6.18 -28.58 27.35
N ILE A 778 -5.50 -27.47 27.08
CA ILE A 778 -4.18 -27.14 27.62
C ILE A 778 -4.34 -26.11 28.76
N GLU A 779 -3.57 -26.30 29.82
CA GLU A 779 -3.42 -25.32 30.90
C GLU A 779 -1.94 -25.02 31.13
N ILE A 780 -1.61 -23.75 31.34
CA ILE A 780 -0.29 -23.26 31.68
C ILE A 780 -0.40 -22.45 32.98
N ALA A 781 0.45 -22.71 33.96
CA ALA A 781 0.38 -22.15 35.31
C ALA A 781 1.76 -21.77 35.85
N THR A 782 1.80 -20.87 36.84
CA THR A 782 3.04 -20.49 37.55
C THR A 782 3.36 -21.38 38.75
N ASP A 783 2.51 -22.38 39.04
CA ASP A 783 2.70 -23.33 40.12
C ASP A 783 2.30 -24.76 39.74
N ALA A 784 2.99 -25.74 40.30
CA ALA A 784 2.80 -27.16 40.00
C ALA A 784 1.42 -27.72 40.43
N ALA A 785 0.69 -27.01 41.30
CA ALA A 785 -0.66 -27.41 41.73
C ALA A 785 -1.74 -26.85 40.80
N PHE A 786 -1.39 -26.04 39.80
CA PHE A 786 -2.30 -25.34 38.89
C PHE A 786 -3.34 -24.52 39.65
N THR A 787 -2.92 -23.86 40.74
CA THR A 787 -3.77 -22.90 41.45
C THR A 787 -3.81 -21.53 40.79
N ASN A 788 -2.75 -21.18 40.06
CA ASN A 788 -2.60 -19.93 39.30
C ASN A 788 -2.37 -20.25 37.82
N VAL A 789 -3.43 -20.63 37.12
CA VAL A 789 -3.43 -20.80 35.66
C VAL A 789 -3.31 -19.42 35.01
N VAL A 790 -2.26 -19.21 34.23
CA VAL A 790 -2.03 -17.97 33.47
C VAL A 790 -2.68 -18.03 32.10
N GLU A 791 -2.83 -19.24 31.54
CA GLU A 791 -3.41 -19.44 30.21
C GLU A 791 -4.07 -20.81 30.10
N SER A 792 -5.18 -20.87 29.36
CA SER A 792 -5.85 -22.12 29.03
C SER A 792 -6.53 -22.01 27.67
N ALA A 793 -6.47 -23.07 26.87
CA ALA A 793 -7.11 -23.12 25.56
C ALA A 793 -7.73 -24.50 25.29
N ASN A 794 -8.78 -24.54 24.46
CA ASN A 794 -9.28 -25.75 23.85
C ASN A 794 -8.84 -25.75 22.38
N VAL A 795 -8.10 -26.77 21.95
CA VAL A 795 -7.51 -26.83 20.61
C VAL A 795 -7.85 -28.14 19.91
N LEU A 796 -7.92 -28.10 18.59
CA LEU A 796 -8.23 -29.26 17.73
C LEU A 796 -6.97 -30.04 17.32
N VAL A 797 -5.81 -29.39 17.38
CA VAL A 797 -4.51 -29.94 16.97
C VAL A 797 -3.65 -30.30 18.19
N THR A 798 -2.55 -31.01 17.97
CA THR A 798 -1.64 -31.47 19.02
C THR A 798 -0.52 -30.48 19.34
N THR A 799 -0.71 -29.21 18.97
CA THR A 799 0.23 -28.13 19.19
C THR A 799 -0.49 -26.89 19.71
N TYR A 800 0.23 -26.03 20.44
CA TYR A 800 -0.27 -24.74 20.90
C TYR A 800 0.87 -23.75 21.05
N THR A 801 0.72 -22.52 20.58
CA THR A 801 1.75 -21.48 20.73
C THR A 801 1.27 -20.43 21.71
N SER A 802 2.10 -20.13 22.72
CA SER A 802 1.90 -19.04 23.67
C SER A 802 3.07 -18.06 23.57
N LEU A 803 2.79 -16.77 23.78
CA LEU A 803 3.73 -15.68 23.62
C LEU A 803 3.80 -14.85 24.91
N GLY A 804 4.96 -14.24 25.18
CA GLY A 804 5.11 -13.23 26.24
C GLY A 804 5.18 -13.75 27.68
N PHE A 805 5.79 -14.91 27.91
CA PHE A 805 6.05 -15.39 29.27
C PHE A 805 7.00 -14.45 30.03
N ILE A 806 6.76 -14.27 31.33
CA ILE A 806 7.66 -13.50 32.22
C ILE A 806 9.06 -14.15 32.18
N PRO A 807 10.15 -13.37 31.98
CA PRO A 807 11.52 -13.88 31.98
C PRO A 807 11.93 -14.53 33.31
N ASN A 808 12.92 -15.43 33.27
CA ASN A 808 13.47 -16.13 34.43
C ASN A 808 12.40 -16.70 35.40
N THR A 809 11.30 -17.22 34.84
CA THR A 809 10.15 -17.71 35.59
C THR A 809 9.86 -19.15 35.20
N THR A 810 9.60 -20.00 36.19
CA THR A 810 9.21 -21.39 35.96
C THR A 810 7.71 -21.50 35.74
N TYR A 811 7.31 -22.11 34.63
CA TYR A 811 5.93 -22.45 34.31
C TYR A 811 5.72 -23.96 34.31
N TYR A 812 4.48 -24.36 34.52
CA TYR A 812 4.00 -25.73 34.49
C TYR A 812 2.87 -25.82 33.48
N TRP A 813 2.87 -26.86 32.65
CA TRP A 813 1.82 -27.04 31.66
C TRP A 813 1.35 -28.49 31.60
N ARG A 814 0.08 -28.67 31.28
CA ARG A 814 -0.57 -29.98 31.18
C ARG A 814 -1.66 -29.97 30.14
N VAL A 815 -1.94 -31.14 29.59
CA VAL A 815 -2.96 -31.34 28.57
C VAL A 815 -3.91 -32.46 28.99
N LYS A 816 -5.21 -32.31 28.73
CA LYS A 816 -6.19 -33.40 28.80
C LYS A 816 -6.89 -33.57 27.44
N PRO A 817 -7.19 -34.81 27.03
CA PRO A 817 -7.95 -35.08 25.82
C PRO A 817 -9.45 -34.88 26.05
N LYS A 818 -10.18 -34.53 25.00
CA LYS A 818 -11.64 -34.34 25.01
C LYS A 818 -12.23 -34.76 23.67
N ASN A 819 -13.46 -35.24 23.70
CA ASN A 819 -14.27 -35.46 22.51
C ASN A 819 -15.71 -35.00 22.75
N ASN A 820 -16.62 -35.27 21.80
CA ASN A 820 -18.01 -34.84 21.91
C ASN A 820 -18.80 -35.60 22.99
N CYS A 821 -18.28 -36.74 23.46
CA CYS A 821 -18.94 -37.63 24.41
C CYS A 821 -18.46 -37.45 25.85
N GLY A 822 -17.29 -36.86 26.04
CA GLY A 822 -16.73 -36.59 27.37
C GLY A 822 -15.31 -36.02 27.33
N GLU A 823 -14.74 -35.86 28.51
CA GLU A 823 -13.37 -35.39 28.71
C GLU A 823 -12.56 -36.40 29.52
N GLY A 824 -11.26 -36.46 29.21
CA GLY A 824 -10.29 -37.23 29.96
C GLY A 824 -9.81 -36.49 31.21
N VAL A 825 -8.71 -36.97 31.78
CA VAL A 825 -8.03 -36.33 32.90
C VAL A 825 -6.71 -35.72 32.41
N PHE A 826 -6.25 -34.66 33.09
CA PHE A 826 -4.93 -34.09 32.81
C PHE A 826 -3.84 -35.14 33.04
N GLY A 827 -2.91 -35.22 32.09
CA GLY A 827 -1.69 -36.00 32.21
C GLY A 827 -0.72 -35.43 33.25
N ASN A 828 0.47 -36.02 33.32
CA ASN A 828 1.55 -35.46 34.14
C ASN A 828 2.00 -34.12 33.54
N ALA A 829 2.07 -33.09 34.37
CA ALA A 829 2.53 -31.78 33.94
C ALA A 829 4.04 -31.80 33.66
N PHE A 830 4.46 -31.05 32.64
CA PHE A 830 5.87 -30.71 32.41
C PHE A 830 6.13 -29.30 32.92
N SER A 831 7.39 -29.01 33.24
CA SER A 831 7.86 -27.69 33.64
C SER A 831 8.92 -27.13 32.70
N PHE A 832 9.02 -25.81 32.60
CA PHE A 832 10.13 -25.13 31.92
C PHE A 832 10.41 -23.80 32.62
N THR A 833 11.65 -23.31 32.53
CA THR A 833 12.07 -22.00 33.02
C THR A 833 12.47 -21.13 31.85
N THR A 834 11.87 -19.95 31.75
CA THR A 834 12.18 -18.99 30.70
C THR A 834 13.59 -18.40 30.86
N THR A 835 14.20 -18.03 29.75
CA THR A 835 15.49 -17.34 29.69
C THR A 835 15.41 -15.95 30.36
N ASN A 836 16.56 -15.39 30.70
CA ASN A 836 16.64 -14.01 31.17
C ASN A 836 16.50 -13.03 29.99
N ILE A 837 16.00 -11.83 30.26
CA ILE A 837 16.05 -10.73 29.31
C ILE A 837 17.08 -9.73 29.82
N ASP A 838 17.98 -9.34 28.93
CA ASP A 838 19.00 -8.30 29.18
C ASP A 838 18.86 -7.20 28.14
N CYS A 839 18.99 -5.95 28.56
CA CYS A 839 18.75 -4.78 27.71
C CYS A 839 20.00 -3.92 27.62
N LYS A 840 20.39 -3.54 26.40
CA LYS A 840 21.56 -2.71 26.11
C LYS A 840 21.14 -1.47 25.33
N ILE A 841 21.53 -0.30 25.85
CA ILE A 841 21.30 0.99 25.19
C ILE A 841 22.58 1.39 24.45
N VAL A 842 22.46 1.66 23.15
CA VAL A 842 23.54 2.19 22.32
C VAL A 842 23.09 3.47 21.64
N SER A 843 23.93 4.50 21.67
CA SER A 843 23.67 5.79 21.03
C SER A 843 24.45 5.92 19.72
N ALA A 844 23.83 6.49 18.71
CA ALA A 844 24.49 6.74 17.43
C ALA A 844 25.64 7.74 17.56
N LYS A 845 26.73 7.47 16.84
CA LYS A 845 27.89 8.36 16.74
C LYS A 845 27.68 9.38 15.61
N SER A 846 28.40 10.51 15.64
CA SER A 846 28.40 11.54 14.58
C SER A 846 27.11 12.37 14.41
N LEU A 847 26.41 12.65 15.51
CA LEU A 847 25.30 13.62 15.57
C LEU A 847 25.80 15.01 16.06
N PRO A 848 25.15 16.12 15.66
CA PRO A 848 23.91 16.21 14.89
C PRO A 848 24.10 16.05 13.38
N ILE A 849 23.10 15.47 12.70
CA ILE A 849 23.01 15.42 11.23
C ILE A 849 21.98 16.44 10.75
N THR A 850 22.39 17.35 9.86
CA THR A 850 21.52 18.40 9.31
C THR A 850 20.53 17.85 8.29
N ILE A 851 19.25 18.24 8.43
CA ILE A 851 18.19 18.08 7.42
C ILE A 851 18.13 19.38 6.61
N SER A 852 18.43 19.29 5.31
CA SER A 852 18.52 20.42 4.40
C SER A 852 17.18 21.14 4.25
N SER A 853 17.15 22.47 4.33
CA SER A 853 15.91 23.21 4.05
C SER A 853 15.55 23.36 2.57
N SER A 854 16.18 22.56 1.71
CA SER A 854 16.06 22.63 0.26
C SER A 854 15.99 21.24 -0.35
N GLY A 855 15.08 21.08 -1.32
CA GLY A 855 14.78 19.78 -1.93
C GLY A 855 13.88 18.95 -1.02
N SER A 856 13.89 17.63 -1.22
CA SER A 856 13.27 16.64 -0.35
C SER A 856 14.38 15.72 0.21
N PRO A 857 15.16 16.19 1.20
CA PRO A 857 16.34 15.46 1.65
C PRO A 857 15.96 14.17 2.39
N THR A 858 16.84 13.18 2.31
CA THR A 858 16.76 11.98 3.15
C THR A 858 18.10 11.80 3.83
N ILE A 859 18.08 11.68 5.16
CA ILE A 859 19.26 11.41 5.99
C ILE A 859 19.13 10.06 6.68
N SER A 860 20.26 9.47 7.06
CA SER A 860 20.29 8.22 7.81
C SER A 860 21.33 8.27 8.93
N SER A 861 21.09 7.49 9.97
CA SER A 861 22.01 7.26 11.09
C SER A 861 22.00 5.78 11.44
N THR A 862 23.18 5.21 11.71
CA THR A 862 23.36 3.76 11.91
C THR A 862 23.91 3.46 13.30
N ILE A 863 23.37 2.42 13.93
CA ILE A 863 23.90 1.79 15.14
C ILE A 863 24.17 0.33 14.83
N SER A 864 25.33 -0.19 15.22
CA SER A 864 25.73 -1.57 14.94
C SER A 864 25.83 -2.37 16.23
N PHE A 865 25.34 -3.61 16.20
CA PHE A 865 25.53 -4.60 17.26
C PHE A 865 26.32 -5.79 16.74
N ILE A 866 27.30 -6.27 17.51
CA ILE A 866 28.18 -7.38 17.11
C ILE A 866 27.67 -8.75 17.61
N GLU A 867 26.81 -8.73 18.62
CA GLU A 867 26.25 -9.91 19.29
C GLU A 867 24.99 -10.39 18.56
N ASP A 868 24.86 -11.71 18.43
CA ASP A 868 23.79 -12.41 17.69
C ASP A 868 22.84 -13.07 18.69
N LEU A 869 21.92 -12.28 19.23
CA LEU A 869 20.95 -12.70 20.24
C LEU A 869 19.51 -12.42 19.75
N PRO A 870 18.53 -13.28 20.03
CA PRO A 870 17.15 -13.06 19.64
C PRO A 870 16.53 -11.88 20.38
N LEU A 871 15.87 -10.98 19.67
CA LEU A 871 15.22 -9.81 20.27
C LEU A 871 13.93 -10.17 20.99
N SER A 872 13.68 -9.48 22.10
CA SER A 872 12.46 -9.58 22.91
C SER A 872 11.68 -8.27 22.95
N ASP A 873 12.38 -7.14 22.87
CA ASP A 873 11.81 -5.79 22.85
C ASP A 873 12.82 -4.80 22.25
N VAL A 874 12.31 -3.72 21.65
CA VAL A 874 13.10 -2.66 21.01
C VAL A 874 12.49 -1.31 21.37
N ASN A 875 13.29 -0.41 21.95
CA ASN A 875 12.89 0.98 22.19
C ASN A 875 13.79 1.96 21.43
N VAL A 876 13.19 3.00 20.84
CA VAL A 876 13.89 3.98 19.99
C VAL A 876 13.79 5.37 20.58
N THR A 877 14.89 5.96 21.03
CA THR A 877 14.89 7.34 21.53
C THR A 877 15.40 8.32 20.49
N LEU A 878 14.63 9.37 20.22
CA LEU A 878 14.92 10.42 19.25
C LEU A 878 14.87 11.82 19.87
N ASP A 879 15.91 12.61 19.62
CA ASP A 879 15.92 14.07 19.77
C ASP A 879 16.15 14.69 18.40
N LEU A 880 15.08 15.24 17.83
CA LEU A 880 15.05 15.78 16.47
C LEU A 880 14.43 17.16 16.47
N THR A 881 15.13 18.12 15.86
CA THR A 881 14.61 19.46 15.62
C THR A 881 14.13 19.59 14.19
N HIS A 882 12.90 20.04 13.98
CA HIS A 882 12.34 20.35 12.66
C HIS A 882 11.22 21.37 12.80
N SER A 883 11.07 22.25 11.80
CA SER A 883 10.05 23.31 11.82
C SER A 883 8.65 22.88 11.39
N TYR A 884 8.51 21.71 10.76
CA TYR A 884 7.22 21.19 10.27
C TYR A 884 7.24 19.65 10.27
N LEU A 885 6.50 19.00 11.18
CA LEU A 885 6.58 17.53 11.32
C LEU A 885 5.73 16.76 10.31
N ALA A 886 4.75 17.41 9.68
CA ALA A 886 3.94 16.80 8.64
C ALA A 886 4.72 16.46 7.35
N ASP A 887 5.96 16.94 7.21
CA ASP A 887 6.82 16.59 6.06
C ASP A 887 7.70 15.37 6.33
N LEU A 888 7.83 14.96 7.60
CA LEU A 888 8.77 13.93 8.00
C LEU A 888 8.14 12.54 7.97
N THR A 889 8.89 11.61 7.39
CA THR A 889 8.72 10.17 7.60
C THR A 889 9.99 9.61 8.24
N ILE A 890 9.82 8.99 9.42
CA ILE A 890 10.92 8.43 10.21
C ILE A 890 10.72 6.92 10.34
N THR A 891 11.71 6.14 9.90
CA THR A 891 11.68 4.68 9.96
C THR A 891 12.93 4.11 10.61
N LEU A 892 12.79 2.96 11.25
CA LEU A 892 13.88 2.12 11.71
C LEU A 892 13.91 0.84 10.87
N THR A 893 15.07 0.46 10.36
CA THR A 893 15.28 -0.79 9.63
C THR A 893 16.25 -1.69 10.37
N SER A 894 15.87 -2.95 10.60
CA SER A 894 16.73 -3.95 11.21
C SER A 894 17.77 -4.52 10.22
N PRO A 895 18.81 -5.21 10.69
CA PRO A 895 19.79 -5.87 9.83
C PRO A 895 19.20 -6.92 8.88
N GLU A 896 18.07 -7.52 9.25
CA GLU A 896 17.35 -8.51 8.43
C GLU A 896 16.46 -7.86 7.34
N GLY A 897 16.26 -6.54 7.42
CA GLY A 897 15.53 -5.74 6.42
C GLY A 897 14.09 -5.38 6.81
N THR A 898 13.64 -5.76 8.01
CA THR A 898 12.33 -5.36 8.55
C THR A 898 12.33 -3.86 8.81
N THR A 899 11.29 -3.15 8.37
CA THR A 899 11.19 -1.69 8.51
C THR A 899 9.94 -1.30 9.30
N VAL A 900 10.13 -0.57 10.39
CA VAL A 900 9.06 -0.03 11.23
C VAL A 900 9.02 1.48 11.12
N VAL A 901 7.82 2.03 10.91
CA VAL A 901 7.59 3.47 10.82
C VAL A 901 7.34 4.01 12.22
N LEU A 902 8.20 4.90 12.71
CA LEU A 902 8.05 5.50 14.03
C LEU A 902 7.01 6.63 13.99
N MET A 903 7.13 7.50 12.99
CA MET A 903 6.16 8.55 12.67
C MET A 903 6.17 8.86 11.17
N ALA A 904 5.04 9.30 10.63
CA ALA A 904 4.90 9.69 9.23
C ALA A 904 3.83 10.76 9.11
N ASN A 905 4.19 11.90 8.50
CA ASN A 905 3.31 13.03 8.20
C ASN A 905 2.42 13.45 9.38
N SER A 906 3.01 13.48 10.58
CA SER A 906 2.27 13.63 11.83
C SER A 906 2.40 15.04 12.40
N CYS A 907 1.40 15.46 13.18
CA CYS A 907 1.42 16.70 13.96
C CYS A 907 1.45 18.04 13.20
N GLY A 908 1.21 18.04 11.88
CA GLY A 908 1.05 19.27 11.09
C GLY A 908 2.24 20.23 11.22
N GLU A 909 1.96 21.51 11.47
CA GLU A 909 2.94 22.57 11.65
C GLU A 909 3.69 22.56 13.01
N ASN A 910 3.35 21.62 13.91
CA ASN A 910 4.04 21.51 15.19
C ASN A 910 5.49 21.05 15.01
N ARG A 911 6.31 21.32 16.02
CA ARG A 911 7.78 21.28 15.89
C ARG A 911 8.42 20.27 16.82
N ASN A 912 9.51 19.68 16.34
CA ASN A 912 10.46 18.86 17.09
C ASN A 912 9.88 17.57 17.69
N VAL A 913 10.77 16.58 17.86
CA VAL A 913 10.51 15.29 18.52
C VAL A 913 11.54 15.14 19.63
N ASN A 914 11.08 14.82 20.83
CA ASN A 914 11.96 14.45 21.95
C ASN A 914 11.29 13.31 22.72
N ALA A 915 11.36 12.11 22.16
CA ALA A 915 10.53 10.99 22.57
C ALA A 915 11.28 9.66 22.52
N THR A 916 10.84 8.73 23.35
CA THR A 916 11.20 7.31 23.28
C THR A 916 9.99 6.56 22.74
N PHE A 917 10.17 5.91 21.59
CA PHE A 917 9.20 5.04 20.97
C PHE A 917 9.30 3.64 21.58
N ASP A 918 8.19 3.15 22.12
CA ASP A 918 8.05 1.87 22.81
C ASP A 918 6.67 1.30 22.47
N GLN A 919 6.61 0.03 22.07
CA GLN A 919 5.37 -0.61 21.65
C GLN A 919 4.31 -0.70 22.76
N SER A 920 4.74 -0.79 24.02
CA SER A 920 3.89 -0.89 25.21
C SER A 920 3.31 0.45 25.67
N ALA A 921 3.80 1.55 25.09
CA ALA A 921 3.36 2.89 25.43
C ALA A 921 1.98 3.24 24.85
N SER A 922 1.42 4.37 25.27
CA SER A 922 0.25 4.95 24.63
C SER A 922 0.63 5.67 23.33
N SER A 923 -0.26 5.67 22.33
CA SER A 923 -0.10 6.48 21.11
C SER A 923 0.25 7.93 21.45
N PHE A 924 1.18 8.53 20.70
CA PHE A 924 1.53 9.93 20.91
C PHE A 924 0.33 10.84 20.59
N VAL A 925 0.21 11.91 21.38
CA VAL A 925 -0.71 13.01 21.10
C VAL A 925 0.14 14.23 20.75
N CYS A 926 -0.15 14.86 19.62
CA CYS A 926 0.60 16.04 19.17
C CYS A 926 0.41 17.20 20.15
N GLY A 927 1.48 17.54 20.87
CA GLY A 927 1.65 18.77 21.64
C GLY A 927 2.10 19.93 20.77
N THR A 928 2.71 20.94 21.38
CA THR A 928 3.14 22.16 20.67
C THR A 928 4.62 22.18 20.32
N ASN A 929 5.51 22.03 21.32
CA ASN A 929 6.96 21.95 21.12
C ASN A 929 7.67 21.44 22.40
N PRO A 930 8.35 20.28 22.36
CA PRO A 930 8.33 19.29 21.29
C PRO A 930 6.90 18.78 21.05
N ALA A 931 6.54 18.56 19.79
CA ALA A 931 5.22 18.10 19.40
C ALA A 931 4.99 16.66 19.85
N ILE A 932 6.01 15.81 19.73
CA ILE A 932 6.00 14.43 20.21
C ILE A 932 7.04 14.33 21.32
N SER A 933 6.62 13.93 22.52
CA SER A 933 7.53 13.81 23.65
C SER A 933 7.17 12.76 24.69
N GLY A 934 8.18 12.35 25.46
CA GLY A 934 8.04 11.31 26.48
C GLY A 934 8.06 9.90 25.88
N LEU A 935 7.48 8.94 26.60
CA LEU A 935 7.36 7.56 26.17
C LEU A 935 6.07 7.40 25.34
N VAL A 936 6.19 7.02 24.08
CA VAL A 936 5.07 7.00 23.12
C VAL A 936 5.08 5.77 22.22
N LYS A 937 3.92 5.34 21.74
CA LYS A 937 3.83 4.24 20.78
C LYS A 937 4.14 4.73 19.36
N PRO A 938 4.97 4.02 18.58
CA PRO A 938 5.17 4.31 17.15
C PRO A 938 3.92 4.02 16.30
N LEU A 939 3.92 4.49 15.05
CA LEU A 939 2.82 4.22 14.10
C LEU A 939 2.82 2.77 13.60
N GLY A 940 4.00 2.25 13.22
CA GLY A 940 4.24 0.83 12.99
C GLY A 940 4.59 0.11 14.29
N SER A 941 4.63 -1.22 14.27
CA SER A 941 4.85 -2.02 15.47
C SER A 941 6.30 -2.40 15.66
N LEU A 942 6.90 -2.07 16.82
CA LEU A 942 8.27 -2.52 17.13
C LEU A 942 8.34 -4.01 17.45
N ASN A 943 7.21 -4.65 17.75
CA ASN A 943 7.13 -6.11 17.91
C ASN A 943 7.51 -6.87 16.63
N ALA A 944 7.51 -6.20 15.48
CA ALA A 944 8.00 -6.74 14.20
C ALA A 944 9.42 -7.28 14.30
N PHE A 945 10.24 -6.71 15.18
CA PHE A 945 11.63 -7.12 15.40
C PHE A 945 11.78 -8.29 16.36
N ASN A 946 10.73 -8.69 17.09
CA ASN A 946 10.84 -9.71 18.13
C ASN A 946 11.18 -11.07 17.50
N GLY A 947 12.23 -11.71 18.00
CA GLY A 947 12.78 -12.96 17.49
C GLY A 947 13.86 -12.79 16.41
N GLU A 948 14.02 -11.60 15.82
CA GLU A 948 15.14 -11.31 14.90
C GLU A 948 16.47 -11.27 15.64
N SER A 949 17.57 -11.44 14.90
CA SER A 949 18.92 -11.27 15.44
C SER A 949 19.20 -9.80 15.75
N SER A 950 19.79 -9.53 16.93
CA SER A 950 20.34 -8.22 17.24
C SER A 950 21.49 -7.80 16.32
N LYS A 951 22.20 -8.76 15.69
CA LYS A 951 23.50 -8.54 15.03
C LYS A 951 23.38 -7.81 13.69
N GLY A 952 24.18 -6.77 13.55
CA GLY A 952 24.35 -6.01 12.30
C GLY A 952 23.98 -4.55 12.44
N ASP A 953 23.71 -3.92 11.29
CA ASP A 953 23.44 -2.48 11.20
C ASP A 953 21.95 -2.17 11.29
N TRP A 954 21.59 -1.40 12.31
CA TRP A 954 20.28 -0.80 12.49
C TRP A 954 20.27 0.60 11.92
N VAL A 955 19.40 0.87 10.95
CA VAL A 955 19.40 2.12 10.19
C VAL A 955 18.15 2.92 10.48
N LEU A 956 18.31 4.08 11.14
CA LEU A 956 17.29 5.10 11.23
C LEU A 956 17.31 5.94 9.95
N THR A 957 16.18 6.05 9.25
CA THR A 957 16.02 6.89 8.07
C THR A 957 15.01 7.99 8.35
N ILE A 958 15.37 9.24 8.03
CA ILE A 958 14.47 10.39 8.10
C ILE A 958 14.39 10.99 6.71
N SER A 959 13.20 10.96 6.13
CA SER A 959 12.89 11.59 4.85
C SER A 959 12.03 12.83 5.09
N ASP A 960 12.44 13.95 4.52
CA ASP A 960 11.68 15.18 4.47
C ASP A 960 11.10 15.33 3.06
N GLY A 961 9.77 15.17 2.97
CA GLY A 961 9.04 15.12 1.71
C GLY A 961 8.78 16.48 1.08
N ALA A 962 8.96 17.57 1.84
CA ALA A 962 8.77 18.94 1.39
C ALA A 962 10.08 19.73 1.49
N GLY A 963 10.08 20.97 1.01
CA GLY A 963 11.24 21.85 1.13
C GLY A 963 10.81 23.27 1.48
N GLY A 964 11.73 24.03 2.07
CA GLY A 964 11.47 25.38 2.58
C GLY A 964 11.68 25.50 4.09
N ASP A 965 11.65 24.38 4.79
CA ASP A 965 11.94 24.15 6.19
C ASP A 965 12.97 23.04 6.33
N GLY A 966 13.67 23.01 7.46
CA GLY A 966 14.70 22.02 7.70
C GLY A 966 14.96 21.88 9.20
N GLY A 967 16.01 21.15 9.53
CA GLY A 967 16.24 20.78 10.91
C GLY A 967 17.52 19.99 11.14
N SER A 968 17.54 19.19 12.19
CA SER A 968 18.63 18.27 12.48
C SER A 968 18.18 17.13 13.38
N LEU A 969 18.76 15.96 13.15
CA LEU A 969 18.76 14.85 14.10
C LEU A 969 19.85 15.14 15.13
N ASN A 970 19.49 15.41 16.38
CA ASN A 970 20.40 15.77 17.46
C ASN A 970 20.79 14.56 18.33
N GLY A 971 19.88 13.60 18.48
CA GLY A 971 20.09 12.38 19.25
C GLY A 971 19.30 11.20 18.67
N PHE A 972 19.94 10.03 18.62
CA PHE A 972 19.34 8.74 18.27
C PHE A 972 20.00 7.66 19.12
N SER A 973 19.20 6.89 19.86
CA SER A 973 19.67 5.70 20.57
C SER A 973 18.66 4.56 20.47
N LEU A 974 19.18 3.34 20.49
CA LEU A 974 18.40 2.10 20.52
C LEU A 974 18.64 1.40 21.85
N GLU A 975 17.56 0.99 22.50
CA GLU A 975 17.59 -0.01 23.57
C GLU A 975 17.11 -1.32 22.95
N LEU A 976 17.99 -2.31 22.87
CA LEU A 976 17.64 -3.67 22.44
C LEU A 976 17.60 -4.56 23.68
N CYS A 977 16.47 -5.20 23.91
CA CYS A 977 16.32 -6.25 24.92
C CYS A 977 16.35 -7.61 24.22
N VAL A 978 17.22 -8.50 24.67
CA VAL A 978 17.47 -9.80 24.03
C VAL A 978 17.18 -10.98 24.98
N GLU A 979 16.80 -12.11 24.41
CA GLU A 979 16.76 -13.40 25.08
C GLU A 979 18.18 -13.89 25.38
N GLY A 980 18.62 -13.76 26.63
CA GLY A 980 19.97 -14.09 27.07
C GLY A 980 20.62 -12.98 27.90
N LEU A 981 21.95 -12.86 27.79
CA LEU A 981 22.76 -11.82 28.44
C LEU A 981 23.73 -11.25 27.41
N PHE A 982 23.88 -9.93 27.36
CA PHE A 982 24.96 -9.32 26.59
C PHE A 982 26.31 -9.65 27.23
N ARG A 983 27.34 -9.91 26.42
CA ARG A 983 28.69 -10.12 26.95
C ARG A 983 29.27 -8.78 27.44
N PRO A 984 29.95 -8.76 28.61
CA PRO A 984 30.58 -7.54 29.12
C PRO A 984 31.77 -7.14 28.23
N ASP A 985 31.84 -5.85 27.90
CA ASP A 985 32.94 -5.17 27.22
C ASP A 985 33.02 -3.76 27.84
N ALA A 986 33.85 -3.63 28.88
CA ALA A 986 33.83 -2.48 29.78
C ALA A 986 34.43 -1.21 29.15
N ASP A 987 35.36 -1.36 28.21
CA ASP A 987 36.04 -0.26 27.52
C ASP A 987 35.57 -0.03 26.07
N ASN A 988 34.65 -0.88 25.58
CA ASN A 988 34.00 -0.82 24.27
C ASN A 988 34.98 -0.88 23.10
N ASP A 989 36.04 -1.67 23.24
CA ASP A 989 37.03 -1.87 22.17
C ASP A 989 36.65 -2.98 21.18
N GLY A 990 35.57 -3.71 21.46
CA GLY A 990 35.04 -4.80 20.63
C GLY A 990 35.54 -6.20 21.03
N VAL A 991 36.31 -6.32 22.11
CA VAL A 991 36.77 -7.58 22.70
C VAL A 991 36.12 -7.74 24.09
N PHE A 992 35.57 -8.93 24.37
CA PHE A 992 34.77 -9.13 25.59
C PHE A 992 35.65 -9.43 26.82
N ASP A 993 35.24 -8.92 27.99
CA ASP A 993 35.93 -9.02 29.28
C ASP A 993 35.89 -10.41 29.93
N ASP A 994 35.29 -11.42 29.28
CA ASP A 994 35.09 -12.76 29.82
C ASP A 994 36.30 -13.70 29.61
N GLY A 995 37.46 -13.11 29.37
CA GLY A 995 38.77 -13.77 29.28
C GLY A 995 39.48 -13.57 27.94
N ASP A 996 38.80 -12.98 26.95
CA ASP A 996 39.37 -12.65 25.65
C ASP A 996 40.16 -11.32 25.71
N ASP A 997 39.67 -10.32 26.45
CA ASP A 997 40.37 -9.05 26.68
C ASP A 997 41.47 -9.15 27.76
N MET A 998 42.70 -8.80 27.38
CA MET A 998 43.87 -8.73 28.25
C MET A 998 44.27 -7.28 28.63
N CYS A 999 43.58 -6.28 28.08
CA CYS A 999 43.92 -4.87 28.11
C CYS A 999 42.83 -3.93 28.66
N LEU A 1000 41.83 -4.43 29.39
CA LEU A 1000 40.91 -3.75 30.33
C LEU A 1000 41.19 -2.25 30.58
N GLY A 1001 40.71 -1.39 29.70
CA GLY A 1001 40.87 0.07 29.74
C GLY A 1001 41.46 0.68 28.49
N THR A 1002 41.41 0.00 27.35
CA THR A 1002 41.76 0.55 26.05
C THR A 1002 40.85 1.74 25.72
N PRO A 1003 41.40 2.92 25.41
CA PRO A 1003 40.57 4.06 25.03
C PRO A 1003 39.67 3.75 23.83
N GLU A 1004 38.38 4.03 23.98
CA GLU A 1004 37.35 3.81 22.95
C GLU A 1004 37.76 4.43 21.59
N GLY A 1005 37.66 3.64 20.52
CA GLY A 1005 37.91 4.06 19.14
C GLY A 1005 39.35 3.87 18.64
N LEU A 1006 40.23 3.27 19.45
CA LEU A 1006 41.51 2.75 18.97
C LEU A 1006 41.33 1.39 18.29
N GLU A 1007 42.11 1.13 17.25
CA GLU A 1007 42.20 -0.23 16.70
C GLU A 1007 42.94 -1.12 17.70
N VAL A 1008 42.33 -2.27 18.01
CA VAL A 1008 42.85 -3.25 18.94
C VAL A 1008 43.14 -4.57 18.26
N ASP A 1009 44.06 -5.36 18.84
CA ASP A 1009 44.26 -6.74 18.43
C ASP A 1009 43.14 -7.66 18.96
N THR A 1010 43.27 -8.98 18.75
CA THR A 1010 42.30 -9.97 19.23
C THR A 1010 42.29 -10.11 20.77
N GLN A 1011 43.14 -9.39 21.48
CA GLN A 1011 43.28 -9.42 22.94
C GLN A 1011 42.89 -8.07 23.58
N GLY A 1012 42.27 -7.15 22.81
CA GLY A 1012 41.84 -5.84 23.28
C GLY A 1012 42.97 -4.83 23.47
N CYS A 1013 44.19 -5.12 22.99
CA CYS A 1013 45.34 -4.24 23.22
C CYS A 1013 45.50 -3.22 22.08
N PRO A 1014 45.74 -1.92 22.38
CA PRO A 1014 45.83 -0.89 21.36
C PRO A 1014 47.01 -1.11 20.43
N LEU A 1015 46.76 -1.04 19.12
CA LEU A 1015 47.80 -1.10 18.10
C LEU A 1015 48.31 0.31 17.78
N TYR A 1016 49.62 0.50 17.86
CA TYR A 1016 50.27 1.78 17.58
C TYR A 1016 51.09 1.69 16.30
N TYR A 1017 50.65 2.38 15.25
CA TYR A 1017 51.36 2.46 13.97
C TYR A 1017 52.23 3.72 13.89
N PHE A 1018 53.35 3.64 13.18
CA PHE A 1018 54.09 4.84 12.79
C PHE A 1018 53.29 5.63 11.75
N GLU A 1019 53.30 6.96 11.85
CA GLU A 1019 52.82 7.83 10.77
C GLU A 1019 53.60 7.52 9.48
N PRO A 1020 52.93 7.29 8.33
CA PRO A 1020 53.62 6.91 7.08
C PRO A 1020 54.70 7.89 6.64
N SER A 1021 54.60 9.17 7.02
CA SER A 1021 55.60 10.20 6.74
C SER A 1021 56.83 10.17 7.66
N ASN A 1022 56.91 9.26 8.63
CA ASN A 1022 58.00 9.26 9.61
C ASN A 1022 59.33 8.77 9.03
N PHE A 1023 59.34 7.96 7.96
CA PHE A 1023 60.55 7.44 7.33
C PHE A 1023 60.68 7.92 5.88
N GLU A 1024 61.78 8.60 5.55
CA GLU A 1024 62.18 8.95 4.19
C GLU A 1024 63.21 7.95 3.67
N VAL A 1025 62.93 7.33 2.52
CA VAL A 1025 63.76 6.27 1.92
C VAL A 1025 64.42 6.80 0.66
N ALA A 1026 65.75 6.72 0.58
CA ALA A 1026 66.53 7.04 -0.60
C ALA A 1026 67.27 5.79 -1.11
N LEU A 1027 67.10 5.50 -2.41
CA LEU A 1027 67.71 4.35 -3.08
C LEU A 1027 68.71 4.83 -4.12
N ASN A 1028 69.90 4.25 -4.12
CA ASN A 1028 70.90 4.45 -5.18
C ASN A 1028 71.05 3.14 -5.96
N SER A 1029 70.75 3.20 -7.27
CA SER A 1029 70.89 2.09 -8.21
C SER A 1029 72.35 1.80 -8.55
N GLU A 1030 72.64 0.59 -9.04
CA GLU A 1030 73.97 0.21 -9.52
C GLU A 1030 74.43 1.08 -10.70
N SER A 1031 75.72 1.41 -10.74
CA SER A 1031 76.29 2.24 -11.80
C SER A 1031 76.39 1.54 -13.16
N CYS A 1032 76.59 0.22 -13.17
CA CYS A 1032 76.48 -0.67 -14.34
C CYS A 1032 76.30 -2.11 -13.82
N ARG A 1033 75.79 -3.00 -14.68
CA ARG A 1033 75.55 -4.41 -14.34
C ARG A 1033 76.74 -5.04 -13.63
N THR A 1034 76.50 -5.72 -12.50
CA THR A 1034 77.47 -6.53 -11.73
C THR A 1034 78.54 -5.74 -10.97
N ASN A 1035 78.30 -4.44 -10.73
CA ASN A 1035 79.20 -3.64 -9.89
C ASN A 1035 78.87 -3.73 -8.40
N ASP A 1036 77.63 -4.11 -8.06
CA ASP A 1036 77.12 -4.28 -6.70
C ASP A 1036 77.40 -3.04 -5.81
N ASP A 1037 77.26 -1.84 -6.37
CA ASP A 1037 77.53 -0.55 -5.70
C ASP A 1037 76.27 0.24 -5.32
N GLY A 1038 75.10 -0.42 -5.31
CA GLY A 1038 73.84 0.20 -4.89
C GLY A 1038 73.78 0.48 -3.38
N ALA A 1039 72.82 1.30 -2.94
CA ALA A 1039 72.65 1.62 -1.53
C ALA A 1039 71.20 1.94 -1.14
N ILE A 1040 70.84 1.59 0.09
CA ILE A 1040 69.58 1.96 0.76
C ILE A 1040 69.92 2.92 1.91
N ALA A 1041 69.31 4.10 1.92
CA ALA A 1041 69.43 5.06 3.02
C ALA A 1041 68.05 5.42 3.58
N ILE A 1042 67.90 5.35 4.90
CA ILE A 1042 66.66 5.68 5.62
C ILE A 1042 66.92 6.88 6.52
N THR A 1043 66.04 7.86 6.49
CA THR A 1043 66.03 9.00 7.42
C THR A 1043 64.69 9.02 8.16
N ALA A 1044 64.72 8.91 9.48
CA ALA A 1044 63.55 9.07 10.33
C ALA A 1044 63.37 10.55 10.72
N ASN A 1045 62.17 11.08 10.54
CA ASN A 1045 61.78 12.45 10.89
C ASN A 1045 61.71 12.67 12.40
N THR A 1046 61.28 11.65 13.14
CA THR A 1046 61.26 11.66 14.61
C THR A 1046 62.44 10.86 15.15
N SER A 1047 63.22 11.44 16.06
CA SER A 1047 64.37 10.78 16.67
C SER A 1047 63.93 9.84 17.81
N LEU A 1048 63.78 8.55 17.54
CA LEU A 1048 63.48 7.49 18.52
C LEU A 1048 64.56 6.39 18.49
N ALA A 1049 64.47 5.37 19.34
CA ALA A 1049 65.33 4.20 19.24
C ALA A 1049 64.69 3.19 18.27
N TYR A 1050 65.18 3.13 17.03
CA TYR A 1050 64.70 2.20 16.01
C TYR A 1050 65.66 1.01 15.83
N THR A 1051 65.11 -0.12 15.47
CA THR A 1051 65.82 -1.29 14.95
C THR A 1051 65.36 -1.53 13.52
N ILE A 1052 66.30 -1.61 12.57
CA ILE A 1052 66.04 -1.89 11.16
C ILE A 1052 66.64 -3.23 10.79
N ALA A 1053 65.85 -4.07 10.12
CA ALA A 1053 66.29 -5.30 9.49
C ALA A 1053 66.15 -5.15 7.97
N VAL A 1054 67.23 -5.39 7.23
CA VAL A 1054 67.24 -5.42 5.77
C VAL A 1054 67.58 -6.83 5.32
N THR A 1055 66.63 -7.50 4.66
CA THR A 1055 66.81 -8.87 4.18
C THR A 1055 66.51 -8.97 2.69
N GLY A 1056 67.24 -9.80 1.95
CA GLY A 1056 67.03 -9.98 0.51
C GLY A 1056 68.33 -10.03 -0.27
N ASN A 1057 68.31 -10.71 -1.42
CA ASN A 1057 69.48 -10.84 -2.31
C ASN A 1057 70.79 -11.31 -1.63
N GLY A 1058 70.69 -12.11 -0.56
CA GLY A 1058 71.84 -12.61 0.19
C GLY A 1058 72.33 -11.70 1.32
N VAL A 1059 71.67 -10.56 1.55
CA VAL A 1059 71.84 -9.68 2.71
C VAL A 1059 70.81 -10.05 3.78
N ASP A 1060 71.23 -10.09 5.04
CA ASP A 1060 70.40 -10.27 6.24
C ASP A 1060 71.06 -9.50 7.39
N GLU A 1061 70.80 -8.20 7.44
CA GLU A 1061 71.47 -7.26 8.33
C GLU A 1061 70.47 -6.59 9.26
N THR A 1062 70.74 -6.63 10.56
CA THR A 1062 69.94 -5.92 11.57
C THR A 1062 70.80 -4.92 12.32
N SER A 1063 70.33 -3.68 12.42
CA SER A 1063 71.07 -2.60 13.08
C SER A 1063 70.13 -1.66 13.84
N ASN A 1064 70.68 -0.91 14.80
CA ASN A 1064 69.94 0.12 15.52
C ASN A 1064 70.31 1.50 14.99
N PHE A 1065 69.33 2.36 14.82
CA PHE A 1065 69.54 3.75 14.41
C PHE A 1065 68.55 4.69 15.11
N THR A 1066 68.87 5.98 15.15
CA THR A 1066 68.00 6.98 15.79
C THR A 1066 67.34 7.94 14.81
N THR A 1067 68.11 8.40 13.82
CA THR A 1067 67.63 9.37 12.82
C THR A 1067 68.01 8.98 11.41
N THR A 1068 69.15 8.33 11.19
CA THR A 1068 69.58 7.93 9.84
C THR A 1068 70.23 6.55 9.85
N TYR A 1069 69.94 5.74 8.84
CA TYR A 1069 70.59 4.47 8.54
C TYR A 1069 71.02 4.45 7.07
N THR A 1070 72.15 3.82 6.75
CA THR A 1070 72.57 3.63 5.36
C THR A 1070 73.32 2.30 5.22
N LEU A 1071 72.94 1.54 4.20
CA LEU A 1071 73.57 0.29 3.79
C LEU A 1071 73.97 0.41 2.31
N GLY A 1072 75.26 0.30 2.00
CA GLY A 1072 75.80 0.38 0.64
C GLY A 1072 76.36 -0.96 0.15
N ASP A 1073 76.96 -0.94 -1.03
CA ASP A 1073 77.53 -2.11 -1.72
C ASP A 1073 76.50 -3.22 -1.99
N LEU A 1074 75.28 -2.80 -2.39
CA LEU A 1074 74.16 -3.69 -2.67
C LEU A 1074 74.08 -4.04 -4.16
N ALA A 1075 73.92 -5.34 -4.44
CA ALA A 1075 73.56 -5.84 -5.75
C ALA A 1075 72.11 -5.45 -6.11
N SER A 1076 71.80 -5.35 -7.40
CA SER A 1076 70.45 -5.04 -7.87
C SER A 1076 69.46 -6.14 -7.55
N GLY A 1077 68.27 -5.72 -7.16
CA GLY A 1077 67.10 -6.52 -6.84
C GLY A 1077 66.42 -6.02 -5.58
N ALA A 1078 65.49 -6.83 -5.05
CA ALA A 1078 64.59 -6.43 -3.99
C ALA A 1078 65.15 -6.79 -2.60
N TYR A 1079 65.04 -5.84 -1.69
CA TYR A 1079 65.36 -5.96 -0.27
C TYR A 1079 64.12 -5.60 0.53
N GLU A 1080 63.71 -6.47 1.44
CA GLU A 1080 62.69 -6.17 2.44
C GLU A 1080 63.34 -5.40 3.58
N VAL A 1081 62.80 -4.24 3.90
CA VAL A 1081 63.27 -3.36 4.97
C VAL A 1081 62.18 -3.25 6.02
N CYS A 1082 62.42 -3.84 7.19
CA CYS A 1082 61.51 -3.80 8.34
C CYS A 1082 62.08 -2.93 9.45
N ILE A 1083 61.29 -1.98 9.93
CA ILE A 1083 61.68 -1.05 10.98
C ILE A 1083 60.74 -1.21 12.18
N THR A 1084 61.31 -1.48 13.34
CA THR A 1084 60.62 -1.45 14.64
C THR A 1084 61.17 -0.31 15.49
N GLY A 1085 60.40 0.16 16.46
CA GLY A 1085 60.88 1.19 17.37
C GLY A 1085 59.98 1.42 18.58
N THR A 1086 60.56 2.08 19.58
CA THR A 1086 59.86 2.49 20.80
C THR A 1086 60.24 3.92 21.17
N ASP A 1087 59.29 4.69 21.69
CA ASP A 1087 59.54 6.01 22.28
C ASP A 1087 59.96 5.94 23.77
N GLY A 1088 60.08 4.72 24.30
CA GLY A 1088 60.38 4.43 25.70
C GLY A 1088 59.14 4.14 26.56
N VAL A 1089 57.93 4.33 26.02
CA VAL A 1089 56.65 4.02 26.68
C VAL A 1089 55.76 3.13 25.80
N LEU A 1090 55.65 3.44 24.51
CA LEU A 1090 54.89 2.69 23.52
C LEU A 1090 55.84 1.89 22.61
N THR A 1091 55.44 0.67 22.24
CA THR A 1091 56.08 -0.12 21.18
C THR A 1091 55.19 -0.03 19.96
N TYR A 1092 55.77 0.39 18.84
CA TYR A 1092 55.04 0.52 17.58
C TYR A 1092 55.12 -0.79 16.80
N GLU A 1093 54.06 -1.07 16.04
CA GLU A 1093 54.02 -2.20 15.11
C GLU A 1093 55.12 -2.08 14.05
N GLU A 1094 55.60 -3.24 13.59
CA GLU A 1094 56.67 -3.34 12.61
C GLU A 1094 56.25 -2.71 11.27
N TYR A 1095 57.07 -1.79 10.76
CA TYR A 1095 56.84 -1.15 9.47
C TYR A 1095 57.80 -1.72 8.42
N CYS A 1096 57.28 -2.61 7.57
CA CYS A 1096 58.02 -3.24 6.48
C CYS A 1096 57.67 -2.66 5.11
N PHE A 1097 58.66 -2.51 4.24
CA PHE A 1097 58.46 -2.18 2.83
C PHE A 1097 59.60 -2.74 1.95
N ASP A 1098 59.32 -2.91 0.67
CA ASP A 1098 60.30 -3.36 -0.31
C ASP A 1098 61.11 -2.19 -0.90
N ALA A 1099 62.43 -2.30 -0.84
CA ALA A 1099 63.40 -1.42 -1.49
C ALA A 1099 64.05 -2.14 -2.68
N VAL A 1100 63.85 -1.63 -3.89
CA VAL A 1100 64.42 -2.24 -5.11
C VAL A 1100 65.59 -1.41 -5.64
N VAL A 1101 66.80 -1.97 -5.54
CA VAL A 1101 67.99 -1.41 -6.18
C VAL A 1101 68.01 -1.87 -7.64
N THR A 1102 68.05 -0.94 -8.61
CA THR A 1102 67.99 -1.28 -10.05
C THR A 1102 69.35 -1.22 -10.74
N GLN A 1103 69.43 -1.68 -12.00
CA GLN A 1103 70.63 -1.59 -12.87
C GLN A 1103 70.21 -1.16 -14.30
N PRO A 1104 71.10 -0.58 -15.13
CA PRO A 1104 70.77 -0.14 -16.50
C PRO A 1104 70.41 -1.28 -17.48
N ASP A 1105 69.50 -1.02 -18.44
CA ASP A 1105 69.03 -1.96 -19.48
C ASP A 1105 70.04 -2.17 -20.63
N ASN A 1106 69.87 -3.24 -21.43
CA ASN A 1106 70.68 -3.51 -22.64
C ASN A 1106 70.18 -2.74 -23.87
N LEU A 1107 71.07 -2.39 -24.82
CA LEU A 1107 70.70 -1.80 -26.11
C LEU A 1107 69.99 -2.83 -27.01
N GLU A 1108 68.76 -2.53 -27.41
CA GLU A 1108 68.01 -3.29 -28.42
C GLU A 1108 67.70 -2.42 -29.65
N VAL A 1109 67.93 -2.98 -30.85
CA VAL A 1109 67.76 -2.27 -32.12
C VAL A 1109 66.99 -3.13 -33.12
N PHE A 1110 65.83 -2.64 -33.56
CA PHE A 1110 65.06 -3.21 -34.66
C PHE A 1110 65.25 -2.36 -35.91
N ALA A 1111 65.73 -2.96 -36.99
CA ALA A 1111 66.00 -2.28 -38.25
C ALA A 1111 65.19 -2.94 -39.40
N VAL A 1112 64.31 -2.19 -40.06
CA VAL A 1112 63.44 -2.68 -41.13
C VAL A 1112 63.65 -1.88 -42.41
N LEU A 1113 63.93 -2.56 -43.53
CA LEU A 1113 64.06 -1.93 -44.85
C LEU A 1113 62.69 -1.53 -45.41
N SER A 1114 62.56 -0.33 -45.97
CA SER A 1114 61.33 0.15 -46.61
C SER A 1114 61.02 -0.55 -47.93
N ASP A 1115 59.74 -0.62 -48.31
CA ASP A 1115 59.26 -1.34 -49.51
C ASP A 1115 59.91 -0.89 -50.83
N ASP A 1116 60.37 0.37 -50.92
CA ASP A 1116 61.09 0.89 -52.08
C ASP A 1116 62.58 0.50 -52.12
N GLY A 1117 63.07 -0.17 -51.08
CA GLY A 1117 64.45 -0.63 -50.90
C GLY A 1117 65.45 0.49 -50.59
N LYS A 1118 65.01 1.71 -50.29
CA LYS A 1118 65.88 2.90 -50.22
C LYS A 1118 66.08 3.47 -48.82
N ASN A 1119 65.34 3.04 -47.80
CA ASN A 1119 65.50 3.53 -46.44
C ASN A 1119 65.40 2.38 -45.43
N VAL A 1120 65.98 2.56 -44.26
CA VAL A 1120 65.85 1.66 -43.10
C VAL A 1120 65.21 2.42 -41.95
N ASP A 1121 64.11 1.91 -41.45
CA ASP A 1121 63.41 2.37 -40.26
C ASP A 1121 63.98 1.67 -39.02
N LEU A 1122 64.51 2.44 -38.07
CA LEU A 1122 65.04 1.99 -36.79
C LEU A 1122 64.06 2.23 -35.65
N ASN A 1123 63.96 1.24 -34.75
CA ASN A 1123 63.35 1.37 -33.43
C ASN A 1123 64.38 0.94 -32.36
N LEU A 1124 64.66 1.81 -31.40
CA LEU A 1124 65.78 1.80 -30.47
C LEU A 1124 65.26 1.80 -29.03
N LEU A 1125 65.70 0.84 -28.22
CA LEU A 1125 65.33 0.69 -26.82
C LEU A 1125 66.59 0.43 -25.96
N GLY A 1126 66.49 0.72 -24.66
CA GLY A 1126 67.55 0.44 -23.68
C GLY A 1126 68.42 1.62 -23.27
N ALA A 1127 68.27 2.81 -23.87
CA ALA A 1127 68.98 4.03 -23.45
C ALA A 1127 68.16 5.31 -23.71
N GLU A 1128 68.56 6.42 -23.10
CA GLU A 1128 67.99 7.75 -23.39
C GLU A 1128 68.64 8.41 -24.61
N GLU A 1129 69.86 8.01 -24.98
CA GLU A 1129 70.63 8.57 -26.09
C GLU A 1129 71.37 7.48 -26.89
N TYR A 1130 71.21 7.50 -28.22
CA TYR A 1130 71.78 6.53 -29.15
C TYR A 1130 72.67 7.21 -30.19
N ILE A 1131 73.70 6.52 -30.65
CA ILE A 1131 74.65 6.95 -31.68
C ILE A 1131 74.48 6.04 -32.90
N VAL A 1132 73.81 6.54 -33.95
CA VAL A 1132 73.55 5.82 -35.20
C VAL A 1132 74.59 6.22 -36.25
N ARG A 1133 75.26 5.25 -36.88
CA ARG A 1133 76.31 5.43 -37.89
C ARG A 1133 75.92 4.75 -39.20
N LEU A 1134 75.75 5.50 -40.29
CA LEU A 1134 75.59 4.94 -41.64
C LEU A 1134 76.83 5.21 -42.48
N ASN A 1135 77.45 4.16 -43.03
CA ASN A 1135 78.65 4.23 -43.87
C ASN A 1135 79.79 5.03 -43.23
N GLY A 1136 79.92 4.93 -41.91
CA GLY A 1136 80.93 5.64 -41.12
C GLY A 1136 80.56 7.07 -40.69
N VAL A 1137 79.42 7.62 -41.12
CA VAL A 1137 78.95 8.95 -40.67
C VAL A 1137 78.01 8.78 -39.47
N ALA A 1138 78.36 9.39 -38.34
CA ALA A 1138 77.65 9.25 -37.07
C ALA A 1138 76.68 10.39 -36.80
N GLN A 1139 75.55 10.07 -36.17
CA GLN A 1139 74.55 11.01 -35.69
C GLN A 1139 73.97 10.53 -34.36
N THR A 1140 73.90 11.43 -33.39
CA THR A 1140 73.28 11.16 -32.09
C THR A 1140 71.78 11.42 -32.18
N VAL A 1141 70.98 10.49 -31.65
CA VAL A 1141 69.52 10.51 -31.64
C VAL A 1141 68.99 10.17 -30.26
N THR A 1142 68.01 10.94 -29.79
CA THR A 1142 67.30 10.72 -28.52
C THR A 1142 65.87 10.20 -28.72
N SER A 1143 65.41 10.17 -29.97
CA SER A 1143 64.12 9.57 -30.33
C SER A 1143 64.30 8.05 -30.48
N PRO A 1144 63.39 7.23 -29.91
CA PRO A 1144 63.44 5.77 -30.06
C PRO A 1144 63.15 5.33 -31.49
N SER A 1145 62.50 6.13 -32.34
CA SER A 1145 62.31 5.81 -33.76
C SER A 1145 63.10 6.75 -34.67
N TYR A 1146 63.84 6.20 -35.64
CA TYR A 1146 64.70 6.94 -36.55
C TYR A 1146 64.81 6.33 -37.95
N LYS A 1147 64.63 7.12 -39.02
CA LYS A 1147 64.71 6.66 -40.42
C LYS A 1147 66.05 7.05 -41.07
N VAL A 1148 66.70 6.09 -41.72
CA VAL A 1148 68.00 6.24 -42.37
C VAL A 1148 67.91 5.95 -43.86
N ALA A 1149 68.29 6.90 -44.72
CA ALA A 1149 68.27 6.71 -46.18
C ALA A 1149 69.54 6.01 -46.68
N LEU A 1150 69.37 4.96 -47.50
CA LEU A 1150 70.44 4.17 -48.08
C LEU A 1150 70.92 4.75 -49.42
N ALA A 1151 72.22 4.68 -49.67
CA ALA A 1151 72.83 5.04 -50.94
C ALA A 1151 72.87 3.84 -51.91
N ASN A 1152 73.07 4.09 -53.21
CA ASN A 1152 73.21 3.02 -54.19
C ASN A 1152 74.53 2.24 -53.99
N GLY A 1153 74.49 0.91 -53.99
CA GLY A 1153 75.60 0.04 -53.58
C GLY A 1153 75.44 -0.56 -52.17
N VAL A 1154 76.55 -0.94 -51.53
CA VAL A 1154 76.56 -1.55 -50.17
C VAL A 1154 76.55 -0.46 -49.11
N ASN A 1155 75.69 -0.59 -48.11
CA ASN A 1155 75.57 0.32 -46.97
C ASN A 1155 75.72 -0.42 -45.65
N THR A 1156 76.54 0.09 -44.72
CA THR A 1156 76.76 -0.48 -43.37
C THR A 1156 76.17 0.45 -42.30
N LEU A 1157 75.28 -0.07 -41.47
CA LEU A 1157 74.58 0.65 -40.40
C LEU A 1157 74.99 0.11 -39.03
N LYS A 1158 75.48 0.97 -38.13
CA LYS A 1158 75.88 0.63 -36.75
C LYS A 1158 75.16 1.51 -35.72
N VAL A 1159 74.70 0.97 -34.60
CA VAL A 1159 74.07 1.72 -33.51
C VAL A 1159 74.71 1.38 -32.16
N GLU A 1160 75.01 2.40 -31.36
CA GLU A 1160 75.70 2.31 -30.04
C GLU A 1160 75.03 3.27 -29.03
N THR A 1161 75.30 3.16 -27.73
CA THR A 1161 74.86 4.16 -26.71
C THR A 1161 76.04 4.90 -26.08
N ASN A 1162 75.76 5.87 -25.21
CA ASN A 1162 76.76 6.59 -24.42
C ASN A 1162 77.37 5.76 -23.28
N LEU A 1163 76.75 4.63 -22.90
CA LEU A 1163 77.23 3.68 -21.90
C LEU A 1163 77.84 2.45 -22.60
N PRO A 1164 79.17 2.25 -22.54
CA PRO A 1164 79.82 1.14 -23.25
C PRO A 1164 79.32 -0.25 -22.83
N CYS A 1165 78.76 -0.39 -21.63
CA CYS A 1165 78.28 -1.67 -21.12
C CYS A 1165 76.93 -2.13 -21.67
N GLN A 1166 76.22 -1.31 -22.47
CA GLN A 1166 74.92 -1.66 -23.04
C GLN A 1166 74.99 -2.38 -24.41
N GLY A 1167 76.18 -2.46 -25.04
CA GLY A 1167 76.39 -3.18 -26.30
C GLY A 1167 76.30 -2.32 -27.58
N SER A 1168 76.42 -2.96 -28.76
CA SER A 1168 76.36 -2.31 -30.08
C SER A 1168 75.73 -3.22 -31.15
N PHE A 1169 75.00 -2.64 -32.09
CA PHE A 1169 74.33 -3.33 -33.21
C PHE A 1169 74.96 -2.93 -34.56
N GLU A 1170 75.14 -3.86 -35.51
CA GLU A 1170 75.68 -3.57 -36.86
C GLU A 1170 75.08 -4.47 -37.96
N MET A 1171 74.74 -3.91 -39.14
CA MET A 1171 74.12 -4.62 -40.27
C MET A 1171 74.48 -4.00 -41.65
N GLU A 1172 74.42 -4.78 -42.74
CA GLU A 1172 74.66 -4.31 -44.11
C GLU A 1172 73.45 -4.49 -45.07
N TYR A 1173 73.25 -3.53 -45.99
CA TYR A 1173 72.18 -3.50 -47.00
C TYR A 1173 72.73 -3.20 -48.41
N ILE A 1174 72.16 -3.81 -49.47
CA ILE A 1174 72.59 -3.63 -50.87
C ILE A 1174 71.42 -3.13 -51.75
N VAL A 1175 71.66 -2.06 -52.53
CA VAL A 1175 70.67 -1.47 -53.46
C VAL A 1175 71.19 -1.56 -54.92
N LEU A 1176 70.35 -2.01 -55.88
CA LEU A 1176 70.70 -2.23 -57.31
C LEU A 1176 69.79 -1.47 -58.29
N ASP A 1177 70.34 -0.97 -59.42
CA ASP A 1177 69.60 -0.13 -60.39
C ASP A 1177 68.78 -0.88 -61.46
N LYS A 1178 69.15 -2.11 -61.87
CA LYS A 1178 68.42 -2.89 -62.91
C LYS A 1178 68.52 -4.42 -62.72
N PRO A 1179 67.51 -5.20 -63.18
CA PRO A 1179 67.51 -6.67 -63.12
C PRO A 1179 68.48 -7.33 -64.11
N PHE A 1180 68.96 -8.53 -63.79
CA PHE A 1180 69.78 -9.33 -64.71
C PHE A 1180 69.54 -10.85 -64.56
N VAL A 1181 69.99 -11.64 -65.54
CA VAL A 1181 69.82 -13.11 -65.56
C VAL A 1181 71.14 -13.87 -65.53
N TYR A 1182 71.22 -14.93 -64.72
CA TYR A 1182 72.42 -15.76 -64.54
C TYR A 1182 72.07 -17.21 -64.13
N PRO A 1183 72.81 -18.24 -64.57
CA PRO A 1183 73.85 -18.19 -65.59
C PRO A 1183 73.26 -18.07 -66.99
N ASN A 1184 73.99 -17.43 -67.90
CA ASN A 1184 73.65 -17.33 -69.30
C ASN A 1184 74.94 -17.32 -70.13
N PRO A 1185 75.29 -18.41 -70.84
CA PRO A 1185 74.43 -19.53 -71.20
C PRO A 1185 73.99 -20.44 -70.04
N ALA A 1186 72.73 -20.85 -70.04
CA ALA A 1186 72.13 -21.74 -69.05
C ALA A 1186 72.14 -23.19 -69.56
N SER A 1187 72.51 -24.13 -68.69
CA SER A 1187 72.34 -25.57 -68.94
C SER A 1187 70.93 -26.00 -68.51
N ASP A 1188 70.63 -26.02 -67.21
CA ASP A 1188 69.40 -26.67 -66.75
C ASP A 1188 68.34 -25.70 -66.23
N LYS A 1189 68.82 -24.58 -65.67
CA LYS A 1189 68.02 -23.51 -65.08
C LYS A 1189 68.70 -22.16 -65.29
N VAL A 1190 67.91 -21.10 -65.31
CA VAL A 1190 68.36 -19.71 -65.29
C VAL A 1190 67.66 -18.97 -64.14
N GLN A 1191 68.39 -18.13 -63.44
CA GLN A 1191 67.85 -17.26 -62.39
C GLN A 1191 67.77 -15.82 -62.88
N ILE A 1192 66.75 -15.09 -62.43
CA ILE A 1192 66.51 -13.69 -62.72
C ILE A 1192 66.55 -12.95 -61.39
N PHE A 1193 67.50 -12.04 -61.23
CA PHE A 1193 67.66 -11.22 -60.04
C PHE A 1193 66.99 -9.87 -60.32
N THR A 1194 65.91 -9.56 -59.61
CA THR A 1194 65.09 -8.34 -59.82
C THR A 1194 65.56 -7.17 -58.98
N GLY A 1195 66.29 -7.42 -57.88
CA GLY A 1195 66.77 -6.39 -56.95
C GLY A 1195 65.70 -5.81 -56.02
N ILE A 1196 64.41 -6.06 -56.30
CA ILE A 1196 63.25 -5.74 -55.48
C ILE A 1196 62.26 -6.91 -55.52
N VAL A 1197 61.44 -7.06 -54.49
CA VAL A 1197 60.41 -8.11 -54.45
C VAL A 1197 59.28 -7.73 -55.41
N THR A 1198 58.97 -8.59 -56.39
CA THR A 1198 57.92 -8.34 -57.38
C THR A 1198 56.78 -9.35 -57.30
N THR A 1199 55.56 -8.91 -57.63
CA THR A 1199 54.31 -9.69 -57.65
C THR A 1199 53.82 -9.92 -59.10
N ASN A 1200 52.96 -10.91 -59.33
CA ASN A 1200 52.46 -11.34 -60.64
C ASN A 1200 53.54 -11.65 -61.70
N ASN A 1201 54.59 -12.36 -61.30
CA ASN A 1201 55.75 -12.64 -62.17
C ASN A 1201 55.41 -13.67 -63.26
N VAL A 1202 55.23 -13.20 -64.49
CA VAL A 1202 55.06 -14.02 -65.69
C VAL A 1202 56.31 -13.95 -66.55
N VAL A 1203 56.93 -15.11 -66.78
CA VAL A 1203 58.08 -15.24 -67.67
C VAL A 1203 57.73 -16.02 -68.93
N ASN A 1204 57.97 -15.40 -70.07
CA ASN A 1204 57.69 -15.93 -71.39
C ASN A 1204 58.99 -16.15 -72.16
N ILE A 1205 59.22 -17.35 -72.67
CA ILE A 1205 60.38 -17.72 -73.48
C ILE A 1205 59.96 -17.94 -74.93
N PHE A 1206 60.51 -17.17 -75.85
CA PHE A 1206 60.24 -17.20 -77.28
C PHE A 1206 61.44 -17.73 -78.06
N ALA A 1207 61.18 -18.48 -79.14
CA ALA A 1207 62.18 -18.82 -80.14
C ALA A 1207 62.52 -17.56 -80.96
N LEU A 1208 63.68 -17.53 -81.61
CA LEU A 1208 64.13 -16.35 -82.36
C LEU A 1208 63.22 -15.94 -83.53
N ASN A 1209 62.37 -16.83 -84.03
CA ASN A 1209 61.36 -16.50 -85.03
C ASN A 1209 60.08 -15.87 -84.42
N GLY A 1210 60.07 -15.59 -83.12
CA GLY A 1210 58.97 -14.96 -82.39
C GLY A 1210 57.91 -15.93 -81.86
N ARG A 1211 58.04 -17.24 -82.10
CA ARG A 1211 57.09 -18.23 -81.57
C ARG A 1211 57.30 -18.42 -80.07
N LEU A 1212 56.24 -18.28 -79.27
CA LEU A 1212 56.28 -18.60 -77.83
C LEU A 1212 56.55 -20.10 -77.64
N VAL A 1213 57.53 -20.43 -76.80
CA VAL A 1213 57.98 -21.80 -76.55
C VAL A 1213 57.60 -22.27 -75.15
N LYS A 1214 57.71 -21.39 -74.14
CA LYS A 1214 57.35 -21.72 -72.75
C LYS A 1214 56.86 -20.47 -72.03
N THR A 1215 55.83 -20.61 -71.20
CA THR A 1215 55.41 -19.60 -70.23
C THR A 1215 55.49 -20.20 -68.84
N SER A 1216 55.95 -19.43 -67.87
CA SER A 1216 56.02 -19.84 -66.47
C SER A 1216 55.61 -18.65 -65.60
N THR A 1217 54.57 -18.86 -64.79
CA THR A 1217 54.21 -17.92 -63.73
C THR A 1217 54.91 -18.38 -62.46
N ILE A 1218 55.66 -17.48 -61.83
CA ILE A 1218 56.46 -17.78 -60.64
C ILE A 1218 55.80 -17.12 -59.44
N ALA A 1219 55.79 -17.83 -58.31
CA ALA A 1219 55.21 -17.35 -57.06
C ALA A 1219 55.77 -15.98 -56.67
N GLU A 1220 54.90 -15.16 -56.09
CA GLU A 1220 55.20 -13.81 -55.64
C GLU A 1220 56.12 -13.83 -54.41
N GLY A 1221 56.89 -12.76 -54.19
CA GLY A 1221 57.56 -12.56 -52.90
C GLY A 1221 59.07 -12.85 -52.81
N THR A 1222 59.78 -13.02 -53.94
CA THR A 1222 61.26 -13.16 -53.93
C THR A 1222 61.94 -12.17 -54.88
N THR A 1223 63.15 -11.72 -54.51
CA THR A 1223 64.02 -10.87 -55.34
C THR A 1223 64.81 -11.67 -56.39
N GLU A 1224 64.69 -12.99 -56.35
CA GLU A 1224 65.36 -13.94 -57.25
C GLU A 1224 64.34 -14.97 -57.76
N LEU A 1225 64.19 -15.07 -59.08
CA LEU A 1225 63.22 -15.93 -59.75
C LEU A 1225 63.96 -17.01 -60.55
N THR A 1226 63.70 -18.29 -60.28
CA THR A 1226 64.39 -19.41 -60.94
C THR A 1226 63.49 -20.12 -61.94
N ILE A 1227 63.99 -20.35 -63.16
CA ILE A 1227 63.25 -21.02 -64.25
C ILE A 1227 64.05 -22.20 -64.77
N SER A 1228 63.40 -23.36 -64.88
CA SER A 1228 64.00 -24.52 -65.56
C SER A 1228 63.84 -24.43 -67.08
N VAL A 1229 64.96 -24.60 -67.76
CA VAL A 1229 65.10 -24.56 -69.23
C VAL A 1229 65.52 -25.91 -69.81
N ASN A 1230 65.51 -26.97 -69.00
CA ASN A 1230 65.86 -28.34 -69.39
C ASN A 1230 65.12 -28.85 -70.63
N ASP A 1231 63.83 -28.53 -70.74
CA ASP A 1231 62.97 -29.04 -71.81
C ASP A 1231 63.19 -28.32 -73.16
N LEU A 1232 64.04 -27.28 -73.19
CA LEU A 1232 64.35 -26.52 -74.38
C LEU A 1232 65.57 -27.14 -75.09
N PRO A 1233 65.51 -27.39 -76.41
CA PRO A 1233 66.71 -27.76 -77.17
C PRO A 1233 67.79 -26.68 -77.10
N SER A 1234 69.06 -27.08 -77.17
CA SER A 1234 70.21 -26.16 -77.24
C SER A 1234 70.01 -25.12 -78.36
N GLY A 1235 70.14 -23.85 -78.01
CA GLY A 1235 69.80 -22.74 -78.92
C GLY A 1235 69.64 -21.41 -78.20
N VAL A 1236 69.33 -20.37 -78.96
CA VAL A 1236 69.11 -19.01 -78.42
C VAL A 1236 67.62 -18.70 -78.38
N TYR A 1237 67.17 -18.17 -77.25
CA TYR A 1237 65.80 -17.79 -76.95
C TYR A 1237 65.74 -16.35 -76.43
N LEU A 1238 64.55 -15.75 -76.47
CA LEU A 1238 64.25 -14.48 -75.82
C LEU A 1238 63.38 -14.75 -74.60
N LEU A 1239 63.86 -14.37 -73.41
CA LEU A 1239 63.15 -14.53 -72.14
C LEU A 1239 62.63 -13.16 -71.71
N LYS A 1240 61.31 -12.99 -71.68
CA LYS A 1240 60.64 -11.77 -71.24
C LYS A 1240 60.02 -11.99 -69.85
N LEU A 1241 60.46 -11.22 -68.86
CA LEU A 1241 59.85 -11.10 -67.54
C LEU A 1241 58.82 -9.96 -67.57
N GLN A 1242 57.62 -10.23 -67.07
CA GLN A 1242 56.57 -9.27 -66.84
C GLN A 1242 56.05 -9.43 -65.41
N SER A 1243 56.03 -8.33 -64.65
CA SER A 1243 55.51 -8.24 -63.28
C SER A 1243 54.76 -6.90 -63.12
N ASP A 1244 54.11 -6.69 -61.99
CA ASP A 1244 53.31 -5.49 -61.74
C ASP A 1244 54.11 -4.17 -61.86
N HIS A 1245 55.39 -4.20 -61.52
CA HIS A 1245 56.25 -3.00 -61.45
C HIS A 1245 57.43 -3.01 -62.43
N LEU A 1246 57.63 -4.10 -63.17
CA LEU A 1246 58.79 -4.28 -64.03
C LEU A 1246 58.48 -5.20 -65.21
N THR A 1247 58.82 -4.77 -66.42
CA THR A 1247 58.81 -5.59 -67.64
C THR A 1247 60.16 -5.49 -68.33
N GLU A 1248 60.90 -6.60 -68.42
CA GLU A 1248 62.23 -6.65 -69.03
C GLU A 1248 62.44 -7.88 -69.90
N THR A 1249 63.27 -7.77 -70.93
CA THR A 1249 63.54 -8.87 -71.87
C THR A 1249 65.03 -9.16 -71.99
N PHE A 1250 65.40 -10.41 -71.75
CA PHE A 1250 66.76 -10.92 -71.78
C PHE A 1250 66.95 -11.87 -72.95
N LYS A 1251 68.15 -11.86 -73.54
CA LYS A 1251 68.58 -12.92 -74.46
C LYS A 1251 69.04 -14.11 -73.63
N LEU A 1252 68.44 -15.28 -73.80
CA LEU A 1252 68.82 -16.52 -73.12
C LEU A 1252 69.50 -17.48 -74.09
N ILE A 1253 70.65 -18.04 -73.72
CA ILE A 1253 71.36 -19.06 -74.49
C ILE A 1253 71.26 -20.38 -73.72
N LYS A 1254 70.57 -21.38 -74.29
CA LYS A 1254 70.49 -22.74 -73.75
C LYS A 1254 71.65 -23.56 -74.34
N GLN A 1255 72.52 -24.08 -73.48
CA GLN A 1255 73.59 -25.02 -73.87
C GLN A 1255 73.05 -26.41 -74.11
#